data_AF-A0A1A8J8K9-F1
#
_entry.id   AF-A0A1A8J8K9-F1
#
_cell.length_a   1.000
_cell.length_b   1.000
_cell.length_c   1.000
_cell.angle_alpha   90.00
_cell.angle_beta   90.00
_cell.angle_gamma   90.00
#
_symmetry.space_group_name_H-M   'P 1'
#
loop_
_entity.id
_entity.type
_entity.pdbx_description
1 polymer ?
#
loop_
_entity_poly.entity_id
_entity_poly.type
_entity_poly.pdbx_seq_one_letter_code
_entity_poly.pdbx_strand_id
1 'polypeptide(L)'
;YQYGFNMVMSHPHAVNEIALSLNNRNPRTKALVLELLAAVCLVRGGHEIILSAFDNFKTVCKELMRFEKLMEHFKNEDDNIDFMVACMQFINIVVHSVEDMNFRVHLQYDFTKLNLEDHLERLKHTESDRLQVQIQAYLDNVFDVGTLLEDAETKTAALERVEELEESLNTMSERLLDVENEAMLKIVELEKQLMQTNKELDQLREVYANANSQVHTLRRMVREKDQTIRRQSRMERQAQETQLAVGPGAPQPQRGEGDGGVADSASPSPPPCPNLSPSPETVAYHSIGPGMGGAPGMPAPPPPPPPPPPMPGTVSNGPYPAPPPPAPPPPPPPPPPCRTSELSSGPMPPPPPVAPPLPGTGGSPTVIFNSGLAEGPLKLFSVKIKKPIQTKFRMPVLNWVALKPSQINGTIFNDIDDESILQNLDMEEFEELFKTKAQGPAVDLTLARQKLPQKAPSKVSLLEANRAKNLAITLRKAGQASEVICRAIHTFDLRTVPVDFVECLMRFLPTEAEVKLLRQYERDRKPLEALSDEDRFMMQFSRIERLSQRMTIMTFMGNFSDNIQMLTPQLHAIIAASVSIKSSQKLKKILEIILALGNYMNSSKRGAVYGFKLQSLDLLLETKSTDRKQTLLHYIANVVQEKYPAVSPFYNELHYVDKAAAVSLENVLCDVKELQRGMELTWREFSVSHNATLKDFISRNESRLNKLQEDARIAQDAFEDAVKFFGESSKTMPPSVFFPIYVRFIKAYRVAEDENEQKRRQEQMLLEKLEQEEQQDQEQEDTKSPSHKGRRQQQELITELRRRQGKDSRHVYEGKDGAIEDIITALKTVPFTARSAKRSSRFFCDSAHSEEHY
;
A
#
# COMPACT_ATOMS: atom_id res chain seq x y z
N TYR A 1 -62.05 -13.10 14.26
CA TYR A 1 -61.12 -13.47 15.35
C TYR A 1 -60.15 -12.35 15.73
N GLN A 2 -59.45 -11.68 14.80
CA GLN A 2 -58.57 -10.51 15.12
C GLN A 2 -59.26 -9.37 15.89
N TYR A 3 -60.53 -9.06 15.59
CA TYR A 3 -61.29 -8.03 16.31
C TYR A 3 -61.50 -8.36 17.80
N GLY A 4 -61.81 -9.62 18.12
CA GLY A 4 -62.00 -10.07 19.50
C GLY A 4 -60.70 -10.04 20.30
N PHE A 5 -59.58 -10.41 19.69
CA PHE A 5 -58.26 -10.31 20.31
C PHE A 5 -57.90 -8.85 20.61
N ASN A 6 -58.06 -7.95 19.64
CA ASN A 6 -57.80 -6.53 19.84
C ASN A 6 -58.73 -5.92 20.90
N MET A 7 -59.98 -6.39 21.01
CA MET A 7 -60.90 -6.01 22.10
C MET A 7 -60.41 -6.50 23.46
N VAL A 8 -59.87 -7.73 23.58
CA VAL A 8 -59.30 -8.24 24.83
C VAL A 8 -58.04 -7.45 25.22
N MET A 9 -57.17 -7.14 24.27
CA MET A 9 -55.94 -6.36 24.49
C MET A 9 -56.22 -4.90 24.86
N SER A 10 -57.30 -4.31 24.34
CA SER A 10 -57.72 -2.94 24.66
C SER A 10 -58.63 -2.84 25.89
N HIS A 11 -59.16 -3.98 26.38
CA HIS A 11 -60.02 -3.99 27.56
C HIS A 11 -59.19 -3.83 28.85
N PRO A 12 -59.46 -2.82 29.70
CA PRO A 12 -58.61 -2.45 30.85
C PRO A 12 -58.34 -3.55 31.88
N HIS A 13 -59.21 -4.56 31.95
CA HIS A 13 -59.15 -5.61 32.97
C HIS A 13 -59.07 -7.04 32.41
N ALA A 14 -59.18 -7.24 31.09
CA ALA A 14 -59.37 -8.59 30.57
C ALA A 14 -58.12 -9.48 30.79
N VAL A 15 -56.92 -8.95 30.56
CA VAL A 15 -55.67 -9.67 30.81
C VAL A 15 -55.42 -9.88 32.30
N ASN A 16 -55.87 -8.95 33.16
CA ASN A 16 -55.79 -9.09 34.61
C ASN A 16 -56.64 -10.27 35.10
N GLU A 17 -57.88 -10.39 34.61
CA GLU A 17 -58.77 -11.52 34.96
C GLU A 17 -58.22 -12.88 34.46
N ILE A 18 -57.59 -12.87 33.28
CA ILE A 18 -56.89 -14.04 32.75
C ILE A 18 -55.73 -14.41 33.69
N ALA A 19 -54.90 -13.46 34.12
CA ALA A 19 -53.82 -13.71 35.07
C ALA A 19 -54.34 -14.21 36.42
N LEU A 20 -55.42 -13.62 36.97
CA LEU A 20 -56.04 -14.06 38.23
C LEU A 20 -56.56 -15.50 38.19
N SER A 21 -56.89 -16.00 37.00
CA SER A 21 -57.31 -17.39 36.78
C SER A 21 -56.21 -18.41 37.06
N LEU A 22 -54.95 -17.99 37.23
CA LEU A 22 -53.86 -18.84 37.75
C LEU A 22 -54.14 -19.37 39.17
N ASN A 23 -55.07 -18.79 39.92
CA ASN A 23 -55.47 -19.32 41.24
C ASN A 23 -56.45 -20.51 41.17
N ASN A 24 -56.83 -20.96 39.97
CA ASN A 24 -57.72 -22.10 39.82
C ASN A 24 -57.04 -23.40 40.27
N ARG A 25 -57.74 -24.28 41.00
CA ARG A 25 -57.18 -25.55 41.50
C ARG A 25 -56.82 -26.56 40.41
N ASN A 26 -57.30 -26.37 39.18
CA ASN A 26 -57.04 -27.29 38.08
C ASN A 26 -55.72 -26.95 37.36
N PRO A 27 -54.69 -27.83 37.42
CA PRO A 27 -53.39 -27.58 36.77
C PRO A 27 -53.51 -27.43 35.24
N ARG A 28 -54.51 -28.08 34.62
CA ARG A 28 -54.78 -27.92 33.18
C ARG A 28 -55.28 -26.51 32.84
N THR A 29 -56.09 -25.92 33.73
CA THR A 29 -56.56 -24.54 33.56
C THR A 29 -55.40 -23.57 33.74
N LYS A 30 -54.54 -23.78 34.75
CA LYS A 30 -53.33 -22.98 34.96
C LYS A 30 -52.38 -23.03 33.75
N ALA A 31 -52.16 -24.22 33.18
CA ALA A 31 -51.33 -24.39 31.99
C ALA A 31 -51.88 -23.59 30.79
N LEU A 32 -53.19 -23.67 30.54
CA LEU A 32 -53.83 -22.93 29.45
C LEU A 32 -53.74 -21.40 29.65
N VAL A 33 -53.89 -20.94 30.88
CA VAL A 33 -53.71 -19.52 31.22
C VAL A 33 -52.29 -19.06 30.91
N LEU A 34 -51.28 -19.84 31.28
CA LEU A 34 -49.88 -19.52 30.98
C LEU A 34 -49.59 -19.52 29.48
N GLU A 35 -50.10 -20.49 28.72
CA GLU A 35 -49.98 -20.52 27.26
C GLU A 35 -50.56 -19.25 26.62
N LEU A 36 -51.74 -18.81 27.09
CA LEU A 36 -52.40 -17.61 26.59
C LEU A 36 -51.62 -16.34 26.94
N LEU A 37 -51.15 -16.22 28.19
CA LEU A 37 -50.34 -15.08 28.63
C LEU A 37 -48.99 -15.02 27.90
N ALA A 38 -48.35 -16.16 27.62
CA ALA A 38 -47.12 -16.21 26.84
C ALA A 38 -47.34 -15.76 25.38
N ALA A 39 -48.47 -16.15 24.78
CA ALA A 39 -48.82 -15.70 23.43
C ALA A 39 -49.11 -14.19 23.37
N VAL A 40 -49.81 -13.65 24.38
CA VAL A 40 -50.00 -12.20 24.54
C VAL A 40 -48.66 -11.48 24.77
N CYS A 41 -47.73 -12.08 25.50
CA CYS A 41 -46.42 -11.49 25.77
C CYS A 41 -45.59 -11.24 24.49
N LEU A 42 -45.84 -12.00 23.42
CA LEU A 42 -45.09 -11.93 22.16
C LEU A 42 -45.68 -10.96 21.12
N VAL A 43 -46.87 -10.38 21.37
CA VAL A 43 -47.44 -9.36 20.47
C VAL A 43 -46.95 -7.96 20.82
N ARG A 44 -47.00 -7.04 19.85
CA ARG A 44 -46.54 -5.66 20.02
C ARG A 44 -47.27 -4.96 21.17
N GLY A 45 -46.52 -4.45 22.15
CA GLY A 45 -47.06 -3.83 23.37
C GLY A 45 -47.64 -4.82 24.40
N GLY A 46 -47.67 -6.12 24.10
CA GLY A 46 -48.21 -7.14 24.98
C GLY A 46 -47.33 -7.45 26.19
N HIS A 47 -46.00 -7.32 26.05
CA HIS A 47 -45.06 -7.53 27.16
C HIS A 47 -45.34 -6.60 28.35
N GLU A 48 -45.54 -5.30 28.11
CA GLU A 48 -45.90 -4.34 29.15
C GLU A 48 -47.25 -4.65 29.81
N ILE A 49 -48.24 -5.10 29.02
CA ILE A 49 -49.56 -5.50 29.51
C ILE A 49 -49.45 -6.72 30.42
N ILE A 50 -48.61 -7.71 30.07
CA ILE A 50 -48.37 -8.88 30.92
C ILE A 50 -47.70 -8.49 32.23
N LEU A 51 -46.66 -7.66 32.20
CA LEU A 51 -46.02 -7.19 33.44
C LEU A 51 -46.98 -6.41 34.33
N SER A 52 -47.79 -5.51 33.74
CA SER A 52 -48.83 -4.77 34.46
C SER A 52 -49.92 -5.70 35.03
N ALA A 53 -50.27 -6.78 34.34
CA ALA A 53 -51.22 -7.76 34.83
C ALA A 53 -50.67 -8.55 36.02
N PHE A 54 -49.37 -8.87 36.03
CA PHE A 54 -48.72 -9.49 37.17
C PHE A 54 -48.46 -8.52 38.34
N ASP A 55 -48.34 -7.22 38.10
CA ASP A 55 -48.38 -6.20 39.17
C ASP A 55 -49.76 -6.09 39.82
N ASN A 56 -50.82 -6.17 39.00
CA ASN A 56 -52.18 -6.26 39.49
C ASN A 56 -52.40 -7.56 40.28
N PHE A 57 -51.94 -8.69 39.74
CA PHE A 57 -51.99 -9.99 40.40
C PHE A 57 -51.29 -9.92 41.75
N LYS A 58 -50.07 -9.38 41.82
CA LYS A 58 -49.32 -9.16 43.07
C LYS A 58 -50.17 -8.39 44.10
N THR A 59 -50.81 -7.30 43.69
CA THR A 59 -51.62 -6.45 44.57
C THR A 59 -52.87 -7.18 45.08
N VAL A 60 -53.61 -7.85 44.19
CA VAL A 60 -54.87 -8.54 44.51
C VAL A 60 -54.61 -9.81 45.34
N CYS A 61 -53.57 -10.56 44.99
CA CYS A 61 -53.16 -11.80 45.65
C CYS A 61 -52.30 -11.58 46.89
N LYS A 62 -51.89 -10.34 47.17
CA LYS A 62 -50.99 -9.93 48.26
C LYS A 62 -49.62 -10.63 48.22
N GLU A 63 -49.02 -10.71 47.04
CA GLU A 63 -47.64 -11.21 46.89
C GLU A 63 -46.64 -10.14 47.36
N LEU A 64 -45.54 -10.59 47.96
CA LEU A 64 -44.41 -9.72 48.32
C LEU A 64 -43.58 -9.39 47.08
N MET A 65 -43.44 -10.35 46.17
CA MET A 65 -42.69 -10.23 44.93
C MET A 65 -43.56 -10.58 43.72
N ARG A 66 -43.31 -9.96 42.57
CA ARG A 66 -44.04 -10.26 41.33
C ARG A 66 -43.72 -11.71 40.93
N PHE A 67 -44.71 -12.48 40.51
CA PHE A 67 -44.60 -13.91 40.13
C PHE A 67 -44.43 -14.90 41.31
N GLU A 68 -44.60 -14.48 42.56
CA GLU A 68 -44.37 -15.32 43.72
C GLU A 68 -45.26 -16.57 43.75
N LYS A 69 -46.58 -16.43 43.59
CA LYS A 69 -47.51 -17.59 43.56
C LYS A 69 -47.35 -18.42 42.29
N LEU A 70 -46.94 -17.83 41.18
CA LEU A 70 -46.59 -18.60 39.99
C LEU A 70 -45.44 -19.54 40.31
N MET A 71 -44.40 -19.04 40.97
CA MET A 71 -43.26 -19.84 41.42
C MET A 71 -43.62 -20.83 42.52
N GLU A 72 -44.54 -20.49 43.43
CA GLU A 72 -45.07 -21.43 44.43
C GLU A 72 -45.81 -22.60 43.77
N HIS A 73 -46.70 -22.32 42.82
CA HIS A 73 -47.40 -23.35 42.06
C HIS A 73 -46.42 -24.21 41.24
N PHE A 74 -45.43 -23.59 40.60
CA PHE A 74 -44.42 -24.30 39.83
C PHE A 74 -43.60 -25.27 40.69
N LYS A 75 -43.31 -24.89 41.94
CA LYS A 75 -42.58 -25.72 42.90
C LYS A 75 -43.41 -26.84 43.54
N ASN A 76 -44.72 -26.63 43.71
CA ASN A 76 -45.60 -27.51 44.47
C ASN A 76 -46.45 -28.46 43.61
N GLU A 77 -46.58 -28.21 42.30
CA GLU A 77 -47.34 -29.05 41.36
C GLU A 77 -46.41 -29.81 40.40
N ASP A 78 -45.37 -30.44 40.95
CA ASP A 78 -44.33 -31.19 40.22
C ASP A 78 -44.84 -32.48 39.56
N ASP A 79 -45.99 -33.00 40.00
CA ASP A 79 -46.67 -34.15 39.39
C ASP A 79 -47.28 -33.84 38.00
N ASN A 80 -47.43 -32.57 37.60
CA ASN A 80 -48.06 -32.18 36.33
C ASN A 80 -47.05 -31.59 35.33
N ILE A 81 -46.46 -32.45 34.51
CA ILE A 81 -45.46 -32.09 33.50
C ILE A 81 -45.94 -31.03 32.50
N ASP A 82 -47.20 -31.07 32.06
CA ASP A 82 -47.72 -30.08 31.10
C ASP A 82 -47.79 -28.67 31.70
N PHE A 83 -48.17 -28.56 32.98
CA PHE A 83 -48.15 -27.29 33.70
C PHE A 83 -46.73 -26.79 33.94
N MET A 84 -45.80 -27.68 34.29
CA MET A 84 -44.38 -27.33 34.47
C MET A 84 -43.75 -26.80 33.18
N VAL A 85 -44.06 -27.45 32.03
CA VAL A 85 -43.62 -26.99 30.70
C VAL A 85 -44.19 -25.61 30.39
N ALA A 86 -45.49 -25.38 30.68
CA ALA A 86 -46.12 -24.08 30.47
C ALA A 86 -45.53 -22.97 31.37
N CYS A 87 -45.20 -23.27 32.63
CA CYS A 87 -44.50 -22.35 33.53
C CYS A 87 -43.13 -21.95 32.98
N MET A 88 -42.33 -22.95 32.61
CA MET A 88 -40.98 -22.69 32.14
C MET A 88 -40.97 -21.94 30.80
N GLN A 89 -41.88 -22.30 29.89
CA GLN A 89 -42.07 -21.61 28.63
C GLN A 89 -42.50 -20.15 28.82
N PHE A 90 -43.41 -19.88 29.76
CA PHE A 90 -43.82 -18.51 30.08
C PHE A 90 -42.64 -17.69 30.64
N ILE A 91 -41.86 -18.25 31.55
CA ILE A 91 -40.67 -17.59 32.12
C ILE A 91 -39.65 -17.27 31.01
N ASN A 92 -39.36 -18.24 30.13
CA ASN A 92 -38.47 -18.04 28.98
C ASN A 92 -38.92 -16.88 28.09
N ILE A 93 -40.22 -16.78 27.84
CA ILE A 93 -40.79 -15.72 27.00
C ILE A 93 -40.69 -14.38 27.73
N VAL A 94 -41.18 -14.28 28.97
CA VAL A 94 -41.20 -13.01 29.72
C VAL A 94 -39.79 -12.45 29.92
N VAL A 95 -38.81 -13.30 30.22
CA VAL A 95 -37.43 -12.87 30.48
C VAL A 95 -36.68 -12.62 29.18
N HIS A 96 -36.78 -13.50 28.17
CA HIS A 96 -35.91 -13.44 26.99
C HIS A 96 -36.54 -12.77 25.75
N SER A 97 -37.81 -12.38 25.77
CA SER A 97 -38.42 -11.61 24.68
C SER A 97 -38.09 -10.12 24.72
N VAL A 98 -37.45 -9.63 25.78
CA VAL A 98 -37.09 -8.22 25.97
C VAL A 98 -35.86 -7.84 25.16
N GLU A 99 -35.93 -6.70 24.46
CA GLU A 99 -34.82 -6.17 23.66
C GLU A 99 -33.77 -5.44 24.50
N ASP A 100 -34.19 -4.74 25.56
CA ASP A 100 -33.28 -4.06 26.49
C ASP A 100 -32.57 -5.07 27.41
N MET A 101 -31.24 -5.11 27.31
CA MET A 101 -30.42 -6.08 28.05
C MET A 101 -30.41 -5.81 29.56
N ASN A 102 -30.46 -4.55 30.00
CA ASN A 102 -30.51 -4.21 31.42
C ASN A 102 -31.85 -4.62 32.03
N PHE A 103 -32.93 -4.38 31.31
CA PHE A 103 -34.27 -4.77 31.73
C PHE A 103 -34.44 -6.29 31.75
N ARG A 104 -33.81 -7.01 30.81
CA ARG A 104 -33.74 -8.48 30.82
C ARG A 104 -32.98 -9.02 32.04
N VAL A 105 -31.82 -8.44 32.38
CA VAL A 105 -31.07 -8.80 33.60
C VAL A 105 -31.92 -8.54 34.85
N HIS A 106 -32.68 -7.45 34.88
CA HIS A 106 -33.59 -7.15 35.98
C HIS A 106 -34.71 -8.19 36.14
N LEU A 107 -35.37 -8.58 35.04
CA LEU A 107 -36.40 -9.64 35.07
C LEU A 107 -35.83 -11.01 35.44
N GLN A 108 -34.62 -11.32 34.98
CA GLN A 108 -33.90 -12.52 35.41
C GLN A 108 -33.67 -12.50 36.92
N TYR A 109 -33.21 -11.36 37.46
CA TYR A 109 -33.00 -11.18 38.90
C TYR A 109 -34.29 -11.32 39.74
N ASP A 110 -35.43 -10.87 39.23
CA ASP A 110 -36.73 -11.06 39.89
C ASP A 110 -37.05 -12.54 40.10
N PHE A 111 -36.81 -13.39 39.09
CA PHE A 111 -36.96 -14.84 39.22
C PHE A 111 -35.86 -15.50 40.06
N THR A 112 -34.64 -14.96 40.03
CA THR A 112 -33.55 -15.39 40.91
C THR A 112 -33.91 -15.22 42.38
N LYS A 113 -34.54 -14.08 42.74
CA LYS A 113 -35.02 -13.83 44.10
C LYS A 113 -36.13 -14.76 44.56
N LEU A 114 -36.85 -15.36 43.62
CA LEU A 114 -37.84 -16.39 43.88
C LEU A 114 -37.22 -17.80 43.92
N ASN A 115 -35.89 -17.92 43.91
CA ASN A 115 -35.12 -19.17 43.91
C ASN A 115 -35.50 -20.08 42.73
N LEU A 116 -35.59 -19.51 41.53
CA LEU A 116 -35.81 -20.27 40.30
C LEU A 116 -34.62 -21.20 40.02
N GLU A 117 -33.38 -20.72 40.16
CA GLU A 117 -32.16 -21.48 39.82
C GLU A 117 -32.02 -22.73 40.70
N ASP A 118 -32.22 -22.60 42.01
CA ASP A 118 -32.22 -23.73 42.95
C ASP A 118 -33.27 -24.78 42.58
N HIS A 119 -34.42 -24.33 42.07
CA HIS A 119 -35.48 -25.22 41.62
C HIS A 119 -35.12 -25.91 40.29
N LEU A 120 -34.55 -25.18 39.34
CA LEU A 120 -34.10 -25.73 38.05
C LEU A 120 -32.97 -26.75 38.24
N GLU A 121 -32.04 -26.54 39.18
CA GLU A 121 -30.99 -27.50 39.47
C GLU A 121 -31.56 -28.83 40.03
N ARG A 122 -32.63 -28.77 40.84
CA ARG A 122 -33.38 -29.97 41.27
C ARG A 122 -34.07 -30.68 40.09
N LEU A 123 -34.57 -29.93 39.12
CA LEU A 123 -35.30 -30.45 37.95
C LEU A 123 -34.38 -30.87 36.78
N LYS A 124 -33.07 -30.65 36.89
CA LYS A 124 -32.06 -30.96 35.85
C LYS A 124 -32.04 -32.41 35.38
N HIS A 125 -32.48 -33.33 36.24
CA HIS A 125 -32.56 -34.77 35.97
C HIS A 125 -34.01 -35.25 35.73
N THR A 126 -34.91 -34.37 35.29
CA THR A 126 -36.28 -34.76 34.93
C THR A 126 -36.29 -35.79 33.80
N GLU A 127 -37.21 -36.76 33.85
CA GLU A 127 -37.42 -37.74 32.77
C GLU A 127 -38.18 -37.15 31.57
N SER A 128 -38.66 -35.90 31.67
CA SER A 128 -39.40 -35.23 30.60
C SER A 128 -38.49 -34.44 29.67
N ASP A 129 -38.31 -34.95 28.44
CA ASP A 129 -37.59 -34.25 27.36
C ASP A 129 -38.18 -32.85 27.10
N ARG A 130 -39.51 -32.71 27.15
CA ARG A 130 -40.21 -31.43 26.89
C ARG A 130 -39.86 -30.37 27.93
N LEU A 131 -39.76 -30.76 29.19
CA LEU A 131 -39.38 -29.85 30.28
C LEU A 131 -37.88 -29.56 30.24
N GLN A 132 -37.05 -30.58 30.04
CA GLN A 132 -35.59 -30.44 29.95
C GLN A 132 -35.18 -29.45 28.85
N VAL A 133 -35.85 -29.49 27.70
CA VAL A 133 -35.62 -28.55 26.59
C VAL A 133 -35.94 -27.11 26.98
N GLN A 134 -37.00 -26.85 27.76
CA GLN A 134 -37.31 -25.49 28.23
C GLN A 134 -36.34 -25.01 29.30
N ILE A 135 -35.89 -25.89 30.19
CA ILE A 135 -34.88 -25.58 31.20
C ILE A 135 -33.55 -25.22 30.53
N GLN A 136 -33.11 -26.03 29.57
CA GLN A 136 -31.89 -25.74 28.81
C GLN A 136 -32.00 -24.43 28.03
N ALA A 137 -33.17 -24.15 27.43
CA ALA A 137 -33.41 -22.89 26.73
C ALA A 137 -33.26 -21.67 27.63
N TYR A 138 -33.63 -21.76 28.92
CA TYR A 138 -33.37 -20.69 29.89
C TYR A 138 -31.88 -20.56 30.17
N LEU A 139 -31.24 -21.66 30.59
CA LEU A 139 -29.83 -21.68 30.99
C LEU A 139 -28.90 -21.17 29.88
N ASP A 140 -29.17 -21.55 28.62
CA ASP A 140 -28.42 -21.10 27.45
C ASP A 140 -28.57 -19.59 27.16
N ASN A 141 -29.58 -18.95 27.73
CA ASN A 141 -29.95 -17.55 27.49
C ASN A 141 -29.87 -16.69 28.78
N VAL A 142 -29.40 -17.24 29.90
CA VAL A 142 -29.14 -16.48 31.13
C VAL A 142 -27.97 -15.52 30.90
N PHE A 143 -28.12 -14.27 31.34
CA PHE A 143 -27.02 -13.30 31.38
C PHE A 143 -26.19 -13.52 32.64
N ASP A 144 -24.96 -13.99 32.47
CA ASP A 144 -23.95 -14.02 33.53
C ASP A 144 -23.15 -12.71 33.52
N VAL A 145 -23.61 -11.76 34.33
CA VAL A 145 -22.99 -10.44 34.44
C VAL A 145 -21.57 -10.52 35.01
N GLY A 146 -21.28 -11.52 35.86
CA GLY A 146 -19.94 -11.72 36.43
C GLY A 146 -18.94 -12.11 35.36
N THR A 147 -19.24 -13.16 34.60
CA THR A 147 -18.39 -13.63 33.50
C THR A 147 -18.20 -12.55 32.43
N LEU A 148 -19.23 -11.76 32.10
CA LEU A 148 -19.11 -10.67 31.11
C LEU A 148 -18.21 -9.51 31.58
N LEU A 149 -18.16 -9.22 32.88
CA LEU A 149 -17.26 -8.22 33.44
C LEU A 149 -15.82 -8.70 33.43
N GLU A 150 -15.58 -9.96 33.80
CA GLU A 150 -14.25 -10.58 33.72
C GLU A 150 -13.73 -10.63 32.27
N ASP A 151 -14.60 -10.95 31.31
CA ASP A 151 -14.27 -10.91 29.88
C ASP A 151 -13.93 -9.50 29.39
N ALA A 152 -14.65 -8.48 29.88
CA ALA A 152 -14.40 -7.08 29.52
C ALA A 152 -13.08 -6.55 30.08
N GLU A 153 -12.76 -6.89 31.33
CA GLU A 153 -11.47 -6.58 31.94
C GLU A 153 -10.33 -7.29 31.20
N THR A 154 -10.50 -8.58 30.90
CA THR A 154 -9.52 -9.36 30.13
C THR A 154 -9.29 -8.78 28.73
N LYS A 155 -10.36 -8.36 28.06
CA LYS A 155 -10.27 -7.68 26.75
C LYS A 155 -9.53 -6.35 26.85
N THR A 156 -9.75 -5.59 27.91
CA THR A 156 -9.08 -4.30 28.13
C THR A 156 -7.58 -4.50 28.34
N ALA A 157 -7.19 -5.45 29.18
CA ALA A 157 -5.78 -5.81 29.38
C ALA A 157 -5.11 -6.34 28.10
N ALA A 158 -5.85 -7.07 27.26
CA ALA A 158 -5.34 -7.52 25.97
C ALA A 158 -5.11 -6.35 24.99
N LEU A 159 -5.98 -5.34 24.99
CA LEU A 159 -5.82 -4.15 24.14
C LEU A 159 -4.62 -3.30 24.57
N GLU A 160 -4.41 -3.11 25.89
CA GLU A 160 -3.22 -2.43 26.42
C GLU A 160 -1.93 -3.15 25.96
N ARG A 161 -1.93 -4.49 26.00
CA ARG A 161 -0.79 -5.28 25.52
C ARG A 161 -0.57 -5.19 24.01
N VAL A 162 -1.62 -4.99 23.22
CA VAL A 162 -1.50 -4.74 21.78
C VAL A 162 -0.87 -3.37 21.54
N GLU A 163 -1.30 -2.33 22.27
CA GLU A 163 -0.73 -0.99 22.18
C GLU A 163 0.77 -0.97 22.54
N GLU A 164 1.17 -1.66 23.62
CA GLU A 164 2.58 -1.85 23.99
C GLU A 164 3.40 -2.53 22.88
N LEU A 165 2.82 -3.54 22.23
CA LEU A 165 3.48 -4.25 21.13
C LEU A 165 3.60 -3.37 19.88
N GLU A 166 2.61 -2.54 19.59
CA GLU A 166 2.64 -1.57 18.48
C GLU A 166 3.74 -0.52 18.70
N GLU A 167 3.88 0.03 19.90
CA GLU A 167 4.97 0.96 20.24
C GLU A 167 6.35 0.29 20.13
N SER A 168 6.48 -0.95 20.63
CA SER A 168 7.71 -1.72 20.50
C SER A 168 8.05 -2.01 19.04
N LEU A 169 7.06 -2.31 18.20
CA LEU A 169 7.24 -2.55 16.76
C LEU A 169 7.74 -1.28 16.06
N ASN A 170 7.13 -0.12 16.36
CA ASN A 170 7.54 1.17 15.81
C ASN A 170 9.00 1.49 16.16
N THR A 171 9.37 1.34 17.44
CA THR A 171 10.75 1.56 17.91
C THR A 171 11.74 0.60 17.22
N MET A 172 11.36 -0.66 17.04
CA MET A 172 12.19 -1.64 16.34
C MET A 172 12.31 -1.30 14.85
N SER A 173 11.26 -0.81 14.22
CA SER A 173 11.25 -0.39 12.82
C SER A 173 12.18 0.81 12.57
N GLU A 174 12.20 1.80 13.47
CA GLU A 174 13.14 2.92 13.38
C GLU A 174 14.59 2.46 13.48
N ARG A 175 14.90 1.60 14.46
CA ARG A 175 16.24 1.02 14.59
C ARG A 175 16.64 0.19 13.37
N LEU A 176 15.70 -0.56 12.80
CA LEU A 176 15.95 -1.34 11.59
C LEU A 176 16.28 -0.41 10.41
N LEU A 177 15.58 0.71 10.26
CA LEU A 177 15.87 1.71 9.24
C LEU A 177 17.28 2.31 9.41
N ASP A 178 17.69 2.63 10.63
CA ASP A 178 19.04 3.12 10.92
C ASP A 178 20.12 2.10 10.56
N VAL A 179 19.91 0.84 10.95
CA VAL A 179 20.82 -0.27 10.61
C VAL A 179 20.85 -0.52 9.10
N GLU A 180 19.71 -0.45 8.41
CA GLU A 180 19.66 -0.55 6.94
C GLU A 180 20.45 0.58 6.27
N ASN A 181 20.33 1.81 6.76
CA ASN A 181 21.06 2.95 6.22
C ASN A 181 22.57 2.79 6.45
N GLU A 182 23.00 2.34 7.63
CA GLU A 182 24.40 2.05 7.90
C GLU A 182 24.93 0.90 7.02
N ALA A 183 24.15 -0.16 6.86
CA ALA A 183 24.46 -1.27 5.97
C ALA A 183 24.54 -0.81 4.51
N MET A 184 23.66 0.08 4.06
CA MET A 184 23.69 0.68 2.72
C MET A 184 25.00 1.41 2.47
N LEU A 185 25.40 2.29 3.41
CA LEU A 185 26.66 3.01 3.32
C LEU A 185 27.85 2.05 3.22
N LYS A 186 27.81 0.94 3.99
CA LYS A 186 28.87 -0.05 3.96
C LYS A 186 28.90 -0.86 2.66
N ILE A 187 27.74 -1.26 2.14
CA ILE A 187 27.61 -1.96 0.86
C ILE A 187 28.15 -1.09 -0.26
N VAL A 188 27.76 0.18 -0.34
CA VAL A 188 28.24 1.13 -1.37
C VAL A 188 29.76 1.29 -1.29
N GLU A 189 30.32 1.39 -0.09
CA GLU A 189 31.77 1.46 0.11
C GLU A 189 32.48 0.19 -0.39
N LEU A 190 31.96 -0.99 -0.04
CA LEU A 190 32.53 -2.26 -0.48
C LEU A 190 32.37 -2.47 -2.00
N GLU A 191 31.25 -2.04 -2.58
CA GLU A 191 31.02 -2.11 -4.03
C GLU A 191 31.94 -1.17 -4.80
N LYS A 192 32.22 0.03 -4.28
CA LYS A 192 33.25 0.92 -4.84
C LYS A 192 34.63 0.25 -4.82
N GLN A 193 35.00 -0.37 -3.71
CA GLN A 193 36.28 -1.10 -3.59
C GLN A 193 36.34 -2.30 -4.55
N LEU A 194 35.23 -3.04 -4.70
CA LEU A 194 35.10 -4.16 -5.63
C LEU A 194 35.16 -3.70 -7.10
N MET A 195 34.57 -2.56 -7.42
CA MET A 195 34.66 -1.95 -8.75
C MET A 195 36.11 -1.57 -9.08
N GLN A 196 36.81 -0.95 -8.15
CA GLN A 196 38.21 -0.54 -8.33
C GLN A 196 39.15 -1.75 -8.50
N THR A 197 39.02 -2.76 -7.64
CA THR A 197 39.81 -4.00 -7.75
C THR A 197 39.52 -4.78 -9.02
N ASN A 198 38.27 -4.86 -9.49
CA ASN A 198 37.96 -5.47 -10.78
C ASN A 198 38.60 -4.71 -11.94
N LYS A 199 38.62 -3.38 -11.90
CA LYS A 199 39.28 -2.55 -12.92
C LYS A 199 40.79 -2.82 -12.97
N GLU A 200 41.43 -3.00 -11.82
CA GLU A 200 42.85 -3.38 -11.73
C GLU A 200 43.09 -4.81 -12.26
N LEU A 201 42.18 -5.74 -11.97
CA LEU A 201 42.24 -7.11 -12.44
C LEU A 201 42.12 -7.19 -13.97
N ASP A 202 41.19 -6.43 -14.57
CA ASP A 202 41.04 -6.36 -16.02
C ASP A 202 42.26 -5.74 -16.71
N GLN A 203 42.85 -4.68 -16.13
CA GLN A 203 44.13 -4.15 -16.60
C GLN A 203 45.24 -5.21 -16.56
N LEU A 204 45.32 -5.98 -15.47
CA LEU A 204 46.32 -7.03 -15.34
C LEU A 204 46.10 -8.17 -16.35
N ARG A 205 44.84 -8.54 -16.62
CA ARG A 205 44.48 -9.50 -17.68
C ARG A 205 44.90 -9.03 -19.06
N GLU A 206 44.71 -7.75 -19.37
CA GLU A 206 45.12 -7.17 -20.65
C GLU A 206 46.65 -7.19 -20.80
N VAL A 207 47.38 -6.80 -19.74
CA VAL A 207 48.84 -6.89 -19.70
C VAL A 207 49.31 -8.33 -19.89
N TYR A 208 48.67 -9.29 -19.22
CA TYR A 208 48.99 -10.72 -19.38
C TYR A 208 48.70 -11.23 -20.79
N ALA A 209 47.57 -10.86 -21.39
CA ALA A 209 47.22 -11.23 -22.76
C ALA A 209 48.24 -10.67 -23.77
N ASN A 210 48.65 -9.42 -23.60
CA ASN A 210 49.68 -8.78 -24.42
C ASN A 210 51.04 -9.46 -24.27
N ALA A 211 51.46 -9.78 -23.04
CA ALA A 211 52.70 -10.51 -22.78
C ALA A 211 52.66 -11.92 -23.41
N ASN A 212 51.54 -12.63 -23.30
CA ASN A 212 51.39 -13.97 -23.88
C ASN A 212 51.44 -13.93 -25.42
N SER A 213 50.83 -12.91 -26.04
CA SER A 213 50.93 -12.66 -27.49
C SER A 213 52.38 -12.39 -27.94
N GLN A 214 53.14 -11.61 -27.17
CA GLN A 214 54.57 -11.39 -27.43
C GLN A 214 55.38 -12.68 -27.29
N VAL A 215 55.13 -13.50 -26.25
CA VAL A 215 55.76 -14.81 -26.08
C VAL A 215 55.45 -15.74 -27.25
N HIS A 216 54.20 -15.79 -27.72
CA HIS A 216 53.82 -16.57 -28.90
C HIS A 216 54.55 -16.10 -30.17
N THR A 217 54.66 -14.79 -30.38
CA THR A 217 55.40 -14.21 -31.51
C THR A 217 56.89 -14.53 -31.44
N LEU A 218 57.52 -14.38 -30.26
CA LEU A 218 58.93 -14.74 -30.04
C LEU A 218 59.17 -16.24 -30.28
N ARG A 219 58.31 -17.12 -29.75
CA ARG A 219 58.37 -18.56 -30.01
C ARG A 219 58.21 -18.92 -31.49
N ARG A 220 57.44 -18.14 -32.25
CA ARG A 220 57.35 -18.29 -33.72
C ARG A 220 58.65 -17.88 -34.40
N MET A 221 59.19 -16.71 -34.07
CA MET A 221 60.45 -16.22 -34.64
C MET A 221 61.64 -17.13 -34.31
N VAL A 222 61.72 -17.68 -33.09
CA VAL A 222 62.74 -18.67 -32.71
C VAL A 222 62.62 -19.92 -33.58
N ARG A 223 61.41 -20.46 -33.77
CA ARG A 223 61.18 -21.61 -34.67
C ARG A 223 61.58 -21.31 -36.12
N GLU A 224 61.27 -20.12 -36.62
CA GLU A 224 61.64 -19.70 -37.99
C GLU A 224 63.16 -19.51 -38.12
N LYS A 225 63.84 -18.95 -37.11
CA LYS A 225 65.31 -18.85 -37.10
C LYS A 225 65.97 -20.22 -36.99
N ASP A 226 65.48 -21.14 -36.14
CA ASP A 226 65.99 -22.51 -36.07
C ASP A 226 65.84 -23.25 -37.39
N GLN A 227 64.73 -23.05 -38.10
CA GLN A 227 64.56 -23.58 -39.46
C GLN A 227 65.55 -22.98 -40.46
N THR A 228 65.82 -21.67 -40.34
CA THR A 228 66.77 -20.96 -41.21
C THR A 228 68.20 -21.44 -40.95
N ILE A 229 68.60 -21.57 -39.69
CA ILE A 229 69.90 -22.13 -39.28
C ILE A 229 70.03 -23.56 -39.81
N ARG A 230 69.00 -24.41 -39.64
CA ARG A 230 69.01 -25.77 -40.20
C ARG A 230 69.14 -25.79 -41.73
N ARG A 231 68.52 -24.84 -42.44
CA ARG A 231 68.66 -24.69 -43.90
C ARG A 231 70.06 -24.22 -44.28
N GLN A 232 70.62 -23.25 -43.57
CA GLN A 232 71.98 -22.76 -43.77
C GLN A 232 73.01 -23.86 -43.53
N SER A 233 72.92 -24.60 -42.42
CA SER A 233 73.79 -25.74 -42.14
C SER A 233 73.63 -26.89 -43.14
N ARG A 234 72.47 -27.03 -43.80
CA ARG A 234 72.29 -27.98 -44.92
C ARG A 234 72.96 -27.49 -46.19
N MET A 235 72.84 -26.20 -46.52
CA MET A 235 73.52 -25.61 -47.67
C MET A 235 75.04 -25.56 -47.49
N GLU A 236 75.54 -25.32 -46.27
CA GLU A 236 76.98 -25.41 -45.96
C GLU A 236 77.51 -26.84 -46.12
N ARG A 237 76.73 -27.85 -45.68
CA ARG A 237 77.07 -29.26 -45.95
C ARG A 237 77.07 -29.58 -47.45
N GLN A 238 76.06 -29.13 -48.19
CA GLN A 238 76.03 -29.28 -49.65
C GLN A 238 77.18 -28.52 -50.34
N ALA A 239 77.55 -27.34 -49.86
CA ALA A 239 78.67 -26.57 -50.40
C ALA A 239 80.02 -27.24 -50.10
N GLN A 240 80.19 -27.86 -48.93
CA GLN A 240 81.37 -28.67 -48.62
C GLN A 240 81.42 -29.94 -49.48
N GLU A 241 80.28 -30.60 -49.73
CA GLU A 241 80.18 -31.73 -50.66
C GLU A 241 80.47 -31.31 -52.11
N THR A 242 80.07 -30.10 -52.53
CA THR A 242 80.33 -29.58 -53.88
C THR A 242 81.79 -29.10 -54.04
N GLN A 243 82.42 -28.61 -52.97
CA GLN A 243 83.85 -28.24 -52.97
C GLN A 243 84.80 -29.45 -52.95
N LEU A 244 84.32 -30.62 -52.54
CA LEU A 244 85.06 -31.89 -52.59
C LEU A 244 84.76 -32.72 -53.85
N ALA A 245 83.90 -32.25 -54.76
CA ALA A 245 83.43 -33.00 -55.93
C ALA A 245 83.72 -32.28 -57.28
N VAL A 246 84.95 -31.78 -57.48
CA VAL A 246 85.50 -31.47 -58.81
C VAL A 246 86.92 -32.01 -58.91
N GLY A 247 87.04 -33.25 -59.38
CA GLY A 247 88.29 -33.94 -59.70
C GLY A 247 87.96 -35.34 -60.24
N PRO A 248 88.42 -35.72 -61.45
CA PRO A 248 87.75 -36.75 -62.25
C PRO A 248 88.25 -38.16 -61.97
N GLY A 249 87.39 -39.17 -62.17
CA GLY A 249 87.85 -40.55 -62.36
C GLY A 249 86.87 -41.62 -61.86
N ALA A 250 86.24 -42.32 -62.80
CA ALA A 250 85.54 -43.60 -62.65
C ALA A 250 86.48 -44.75 -62.20
N PRO A 251 86.06 -46.03 -62.11
CA PRO A 251 84.76 -46.67 -61.86
C PRO A 251 84.78 -47.70 -60.66
N GLN A 252 83.61 -48.28 -60.34
CA GLN A 252 83.28 -49.58 -59.69
C GLN A 252 84.40 -50.48 -59.08
N PRO A 253 84.14 -51.27 -57.99
CA PRO A 253 83.10 -52.33 -58.01
C PRO A 253 82.45 -52.78 -56.66
N GLN A 254 81.51 -53.74 -56.80
CA GLN A 254 81.16 -54.86 -55.89
C GLN A 254 80.26 -54.69 -54.63
N ARG A 255 79.05 -55.28 -54.77
CA ARG A 255 78.35 -56.30 -53.94
C ARG A 255 78.82 -56.59 -52.49
N GLY A 256 77.83 -56.74 -51.62
CA GLY A 256 77.80 -57.56 -50.38
C GLY A 256 76.80 -56.96 -49.38
N GLU A 257 75.52 -57.34 -49.40
CA GLU A 257 74.88 -58.45 -48.65
C GLU A 257 74.55 -58.15 -47.18
N GLY A 258 73.33 -58.57 -46.77
CA GLY A 258 72.84 -58.59 -45.38
C GLY A 258 71.60 -57.72 -45.18
N ASP A 259 70.40 -58.06 -45.66
CA ASP A 259 69.51 -59.19 -45.28
C ASP A 259 68.60 -58.88 -44.07
N GLY A 260 67.32 -59.28 -44.24
CA GLY A 260 66.27 -59.37 -43.22
C GLY A 260 65.55 -58.06 -42.89
N GLY A 261 64.30 -57.78 -43.27
CA GLY A 261 63.22 -58.67 -43.68
C GLY A 261 62.02 -58.52 -42.74
N VAL A 262 60.83 -58.65 -43.33
CA VAL A 262 59.51 -58.94 -42.73
C VAL A 262 58.60 -57.75 -42.41
N ALA A 263 57.73 -57.45 -43.40
CA ALA A 263 56.25 -57.58 -43.39
C ALA A 263 55.46 -57.07 -42.16
N ASP A 264 54.23 -56.55 -42.24
CA ASP A 264 53.22 -56.68 -43.29
C ASP A 264 52.12 -55.60 -43.13
N SER A 265 51.51 -55.26 -44.27
CA SER A 265 50.11 -54.90 -44.52
C SER A 265 49.33 -53.96 -43.57
N ALA A 266 48.96 -52.78 -44.11
CA ALA A 266 47.58 -52.43 -44.52
C ALA A 266 47.32 -50.92 -44.38
N SER A 267 46.85 -50.30 -45.47
CA SER A 267 46.17 -48.99 -45.41
C SER A 267 44.91 -49.08 -44.54
N PRO A 268 44.51 -47.99 -43.86
CA PRO A 268 43.42 -47.18 -44.45
C PRO A 268 43.50 -45.66 -44.19
N SER A 269 42.62 -44.97 -44.90
CA SER A 269 42.23 -43.55 -44.91
C SER A 269 42.17 -42.80 -43.57
N PRO A 270 42.16 -41.44 -43.58
CA PRO A 270 42.25 -40.63 -42.36
C PRO A 270 40.88 -40.38 -41.70
N PRO A 271 40.83 -40.26 -40.36
CA PRO A 271 39.75 -39.59 -39.65
C PRO A 271 40.22 -38.43 -38.75
N PRO A 272 39.28 -37.65 -38.16
CA PRO A 272 39.48 -36.27 -37.73
C PRO A 272 39.76 -36.10 -36.21
N CYS A 273 40.06 -34.85 -35.84
CA CYS A 273 40.45 -34.35 -34.51
C CYS A 273 39.57 -34.82 -33.34
N PRO A 274 40.16 -35.09 -32.15
CA PRO A 274 39.38 -35.37 -30.95
C PRO A 274 39.18 -34.15 -30.03
N ASN A 275 37.98 -34.17 -29.46
CA ASN A 275 37.42 -33.38 -28.38
C ASN A 275 38.08 -33.77 -27.04
N LEU A 276 38.30 -32.81 -26.13
CA LEU A 276 38.72 -33.08 -24.75
C LEU A 276 37.76 -32.37 -23.79
N SER A 277 36.97 -33.18 -23.09
CA SER A 277 36.59 -32.96 -21.68
C SER A 277 37.38 -33.99 -20.85
N PRO A 278 37.69 -33.73 -19.57
CA PRO A 278 36.83 -34.30 -18.52
C PRO A 278 36.71 -33.48 -17.22
N SER A 279 35.74 -33.89 -16.40
CA SER A 279 35.36 -33.46 -15.05
C SER A 279 36.49 -33.42 -14.00
N PRO A 280 36.20 -32.91 -12.78
CA PRO A 280 36.91 -33.38 -11.59
C PRO A 280 35.99 -33.84 -10.45
N GLU A 281 36.33 -34.99 -9.87
CA GLU A 281 36.04 -35.37 -8.48
C GLU A 281 37.31 -35.19 -7.62
N THR A 282 37.08 -34.72 -6.40
CA THR A 282 37.69 -35.02 -5.09
C THR A 282 39.06 -35.72 -5.02
N VAL A 283 40.01 -35.16 -4.26
CA VAL A 283 40.67 -35.74 -3.04
C VAL A 283 41.79 -34.79 -2.53
N ALA A 284 41.87 -34.69 -1.20
CA ALA A 284 42.79 -33.94 -0.34
C ALA A 284 44.30 -34.21 -0.54
N TYR A 285 45.17 -33.34 0.01
CA TYR A 285 46.23 -33.67 1.00
C TYR A 285 47.13 -32.44 1.34
N HIS A 286 47.60 -32.44 2.60
CA HIS A 286 48.61 -31.64 3.35
C HIS A 286 49.72 -30.87 2.56
N SER A 287 50.42 -29.82 3.03
CA SER A 287 51.10 -29.58 4.33
C SER A 287 51.91 -28.25 4.36
N ILE A 288 52.14 -27.68 5.56
CA ILE A 288 53.30 -26.84 6.06
C ILE A 288 53.54 -25.44 5.41
N GLY A 289 53.68 -24.28 6.09
CA GLY A 289 53.85 -23.76 7.47
C GLY A 289 54.12 -22.22 7.37
N PRO A 290 54.72 -21.47 8.34
CA PRO A 290 54.71 -21.47 9.82
C PRO A 290 54.13 -20.15 10.44
N GLY A 291 54.04 -20.13 11.79
CA GLY A 291 53.40 -19.10 12.66
C GLY A 291 54.01 -17.68 12.67
N MET A 292 53.40 -16.68 13.32
CA MET A 292 53.22 -16.54 14.78
C MET A 292 52.25 -15.38 15.12
N GLY A 293 51.46 -15.49 16.22
CA GLY A 293 51.08 -14.31 17.03
C GLY A 293 49.62 -14.15 17.50
N GLY A 294 49.27 -14.77 18.64
CA GLY A 294 48.54 -14.15 19.78
C GLY A 294 47.03 -13.83 19.69
N ALA A 295 46.20 -14.58 20.43
CA ALA A 295 44.81 -14.24 20.81
C ALA A 295 44.76 -13.21 21.97
N PRO A 296 43.59 -12.60 22.30
CA PRO A 296 42.57 -13.29 23.11
C PRO A 296 41.12 -13.12 22.62
N GLY A 297 40.29 -14.10 22.96
CA GLY A 297 38.96 -14.35 22.39
C GLY A 297 37.80 -13.48 22.88
N MET A 298 36.75 -13.45 22.06
CA MET A 298 35.41 -12.97 22.38
C MET A 298 34.44 -14.17 22.41
N PRO A 299 33.42 -14.16 23.29
CA PRO A 299 32.46 -15.25 23.44
C PRO A 299 31.49 -15.32 22.26
N ALA A 300 31.09 -16.54 21.88
CA ALA A 300 30.08 -16.79 20.85
C ALA A 300 28.69 -16.28 21.27
N PRO A 301 27.86 -15.77 20.34
CA PRO A 301 26.50 -15.34 20.64
C PRO A 301 25.58 -16.54 20.95
N PRO A 302 24.56 -16.37 21.82
CA PRO A 302 23.61 -17.44 22.15
C PRO A 302 22.68 -17.78 20.96
N PRO A 303 22.15 -19.02 20.90
CA PRO A 303 21.23 -19.44 19.85
C PRO A 303 19.87 -18.72 19.94
N PRO A 304 19.16 -18.55 18.80
CA PRO A 304 17.85 -17.90 18.75
C PRO A 304 16.76 -18.71 19.47
N PRO A 305 15.72 -18.05 20.04
CA PRO A 305 14.62 -18.72 20.72
C PRO A 305 13.70 -19.49 19.75
N PRO A 306 13.03 -20.55 20.22
CA PRO A 306 12.13 -21.37 19.41
C PRO A 306 10.83 -20.61 19.02
N PRO A 307 10.23 -20.95 17.86
CA PRO A 307 8.99 -20.32 17.39
C PRO A 307 7.77 -20.68 18.28
N PRO A 308 6.79 -19.77 18.43
CA PRO A 308 5.60 -20.01 19.23
C PRO A 308 4.65 -21.06 18.59
N PRO A 309 3.85 -21.78 19.39
CA PRO A 309 2.93 -22.81 18.91
C PRO A 309 1.72 -22.21 18.15
N PRO A 310 1.11 -22.94 17.20
CA PRO A 310 -0.04 -22.47 16.45
C PRO A 310 -1.33 -22.50 17.29
N MET A 311 -2.09 -21.42 17.27
CA MET A 311 -3.47 -21.40 17.80
C MET A 311 -4.49 -22.00 16.80
N PRO A 312 -5.62 -22.55 17.29
CA PRO A 312 -6.54 -23.35 16.49
C PRO A 312 -7.39 -22.51 15.52
N GLY A 313 -7.48 -22.96 14.28
CA GLY A 313 -8.26 -22.31 13.23
C GLY A 313 -9.77 -22.41 13.42
N THR A 314 -10.44 -21.28 13.29
CA THR A 314 -11.88 -21.21 13.06
C THR A 314 -12.17 -21.51 11.59
N VAL A 315 -12.88 -22.62 11.37
CA VAL A 315 -13.48 -23.02 10.09
C VAL A 315 -14.60 -22.06 9.68
N SER A 316 -14.51 -21.50 8.47
CA SER A 316 -15.68 -21.00 7.73
C SER A 316 -15.51 -21.30 6.25
N ASN A 317 -16.39 -22.17 5.76
CA ASN A 317 -16.45 -22.64 4.39
C ASN A 317 -17.74 -22.07 3.75
N GLY A 318 -17.62 -21.32 2.66
CA GLY A 318 -18.74 -20.82 1.87
C GLY A 318 -18.27 -20.10 0.59
N PRO A 319 -18.79 -20.44 -0.61
CA PRO A 319 -18.34 -19.85 -1.86
C PRO A 319 -19.04 -18.51 -2.12
N TYR A 320 -18.27 -17.44 -2.25
CA TYR A 320 -18.74 -16.15 -2.77
C TYR A 320 -18.62 -16.11 -4.31
N PRO A 321 -19.55 -15.45 -5.03
CA PRO A 321 -19.41 -15.21 -6.46
C PRO A 321 -18.31 -14.17 -6.73
N ALA A 322 -17.53 -14.40 -7.78
CA ALA A 322 -16.46 -13.49 -8.21
C ALA A 322 -17.01 -12.15 -8.74
N PRO A 323 -16.36 -11.01 -8.45
CA PRO A 323 -16.70 -9.73 -9.06
C PRO A 323 -16.32 -9.71 -10.56
N PRO A 324 -17.05 -8.94 -11.40
CA PRO A 324 -16.76 -8.85 -12.83
C PRO A 324 -15.40 -8.16 -13.08
N PRO A 325 -14.71 -8.50 -14.19
CA PRO A 325 -13.41 -7.92 -14.51
C PRO A 325 -13.53 -6.42 -14.86
N PRO A 326 -12.51 -5.61 -14.52
CA PRO A 326 -12.47 -4.20 -14.91
C PRO A 326 -12.33 -4.06 -16.43
N ALA A 327 -13.00 -3.04 -16.99
CA ALA A 327 -12.92 -2.68 -18.40
C ALA A 327 -11.49 -2.26 -18.80
N PRO A 328 -11.05 -2.56 -20.04
CA PRO A 328 -9.72 -2.19 -20.51
C PRO A 328 -9.55 -0.65 -20.62
N PRO A 329 -8.35 -0.11 -20.38
CA PRO A 329 -8.09 1.31 -20.55
C PRO A 329 -8.17 1.73 -22.03
N PRO A 330 -8.64 2.95 -22.34
CA PRO A 330 -8.71 3.46 -23.70
C PRO A 330 -7.30 3.64 -24.31
N PRO A 331 -7.16 3.49 -25.64
CA PRO A 331 -5.88 3.61 -26.32
C PRO A 331 -5.32 5.04 -26.26
N PRO A 332 -3.97 5.22 -26.24
CA PRO A 332 -3.34 6.53 -26.22
C PRO A 332 -3.57 7.30 -27.54
N PRO A 333 -3.75 8.63 -27.50
CA PRO A 333 -3.91 9.45 -28.69
C PRO A 333 -2.60 9.52 -29.51
N PRO A 334 -2.70 9.65 -30.85
CA PRO A 334 -1.54 9.69 -31.74
C PRO A 334 -0.76 11.01 -31.59
N PRO A 335 0.57 10.99 -31.80
CA PRO A 335 1.42 12.18 -31.70
C PRO A 335 1.17 13.16 -32.86
N PRO A 336 1.14 14.48 -32.62
CA PRO A 336 1.04 15.47 -33.69
C PRO A 336 2.37 15.57 -34.48
N PRO A 337 2.30 15.85 -35.80
CA PRO A 337 3.48 15.82 -36.67
C PRO A 337 4.39 17.05 -36.48
N CYS A 338 5.68 16.80 -36.29
CA CYS A 338 6.73 17.80 -36.42
C CYS A 338 6.81 18.33 -37.87
N ARG A 339 6.81 19.65 -38.03
CA ARG A 339 7.31 20.33 -39.22
C ARG A 339 8.54 21.16 -38.89
N THR A 340 9.52 21.01 -39.78
CA THR A 340 10.83 21.62 -39.84
C THR A 340 10.79 23.09 -40.30
N SER A 341 11.81 23.84 -39.85
CA SER A 341 12.60 24.84 -40.58
C SER A 341 12.55 26.31 -40.10
N GLU A 342 13.75 26.86 -40.14
CA GLU A 342 14.32 28.09 -39.57
C GLU A 342 13.80 29.42 -40.16
N LEU A 343 13.75 30.49 -39.34
CA LEU A 343 14.54 31.74 -39.43
C LEU A 343 13.83 32.98 -38.81
N SER A 344 14.51 33.58 -37.84
CA SER A 344 14.70 35.02 -37.58
C SER A 344 13.55 35.96 -37.11
N SER A 345 13.95 36.82 -36.16
CA SER A 345 13.37 38.10 -35.69
C SER A 345 12.18 38.07 -34.71
N GLY A 346 12.45 38.52 -33.48
CA GLY A 346 11.42 38.88 -32.49
C GLY A 346 10.84 40.28 -32.73
N PRO A 347 9.68 40.60 -32.12
CA PRO A 347 9.67 41.72 -31.17
C PRO A 347 8.79 41.51 -29.91
N MET A 348 9.03 42.44 -28.97
CA MET A 348 8.53 42.73 -27.61
C MET A 348 7.07 42.38 -27.19
N PRO A 349 6.81 42.33 -25.85
CA PRO A 349 5.51 42.01 -25.27
C PRO A 349 4.50 43.17 -25.28
N PRO A 350 3.17 42.90 -25.23
CA PRO A 350 2.11 43.91 -25.31
C PRO A 350 1.88 44.67 -23.99
N PRO A 351 1.26 45.88 -24.03
CA PRO A 351 1.10 46.79 -22.89
C PRO A 351 -0.05 46.39 -21.93
N PRO A 352 -0.05 46.91 -20.68
CA PRO A 352 -1.09 46.60 -19.68
C PRO A 352 -2.43 47.32 -19.97
N PRO A 353 -3.58 46.74 -19.58
CA PRO A 353 -4.90 47.33 -19.82
C PRO A 353 -5.21 48.48 -18.86
N VAL A 354 -5.79 49.54 -19.42
CA VAL A 354 -6.28 50.74 -18.75
C VAL A 354 -7.54 50.42 -17.93
N ALA A 355 -7.63 50.99 -16.72
CA ALA A 355 -8.79 50.85 -15.82
C ALA A 355 -10.02 51.63 -16.34
N PRO A 356 -11.26 51.11 -16.19
CA PRO A 356 -12.48 51.86 -16.47
C PRO A 356 -12.90 52.74 -15.26
N PRO A 357 -13.52 53.92 -15.48
CA PRO A 357 -14.03 54.76 -14.41
C PRO A 357 -15.40 54.29 -13.88
N LEU A 358 -15.65 54.51 -12.59
CA LEU A 358 -16.93 54.30 -11.89
C LEU A 358 -17.51 55.68 -11.45
N PRO A 359 -18.79 55.81 -11.03
CA PRO A 359 -19.91 56.19 -11.88
C PRO A 359 -20.68 57.44 -11.38
N GLY A 360 -21.43 58.08 -12.28
CA GLY A 360 -22.37 59.15 -11.95
C GLY A 360 -23.76 58.92 -12.56
N THR A 361 -24.73 58.69 -11.67
CA THR A 361 -26.13 59.15 -11.70
C THR A 361 -27.03 58.93 -12.93
N GLY A 362 -28.08 58.12 -12.75
CA GLY A 362 -29.44 58.47 -13.17
C GLY A 362 -30.04 57.68 -14.34
N GLY A 363 -31.13 56.96 -14.06
CA GLY A 363 -32.16 56.61 -15.07
C GLY A 363 -32.30 55.12 -15.39
N SER A 364 -33.28 54.47 -14.77
CA SER A 364 -33.83 53.16 -15.18
C SER A 364 -34.84 53.33 -16.35
N PRO A 365 -35.50 52.26 -16.86
CA PRO A 365 -35.06 51.51 -18.03
C PRO A 365 -36.11 51.54 -19.17
N THR A 366 -35.68 51.40 -20.43
CA THR A 366 -36.63 51.18 -21.54
C THR A 366 -36.24 50.01 -22.42
N VAL A 367 -37.15 49.04 -22.44
CA VAL A 367 -37.27 47.89 -23.34
C VAL A 367 -37.47 48.39 -24.78
N ILE A 368 -36.72 47.86 -25.75
CA ILE A 368 -37.15 47.85 -27.16
C ILE A 368 -36.89 46.46 -27.75
N PHE A 369 -37.97 45.86 -28.23
CA PHE A 369 -38.05 44.62 -28.99
C PHE A 369 -38.31 44.96 -30.46
N ASN A 370 -37.67 44.23 -31.38
CA ASN A 370 -38.05 43.88 -32.78
C ASN A 370 -36.78 43.81 -33.65
N SER A 371 -36.36 42.64 -34.14
CA SER A 371 -36.94 41.78 -35.21
C SER A 371 -36.54 42.22 -36.63
N GLY A 372 -35.85 41.33 -37.35
CA GLY A 372 -35.88 41.30 -38.82
C GLY A 372 -34.59 40.91 -39.55
N LEU A 373 -34.57 39.67 -40.08
CA LEU A 373 -33.94 39.22 -41.33
C LEU A 373 -32.42 38.95 -41.38
N ALA A 374 -32.05 37.66 -41.32
CA ALA A 374 -31.31 36.97 -42.37
C ALA A 374 -31.27 35.45 -42.09
N GLU A 375 -31.86 34.65 -42.99
CA GLU A 375 -31.73 33.19 -43.02
C GLU A 375 -30.32 32.77 -43.45
N GLY A 376 -29.76 31.79 -42.74
CA GLY A 376 -28.58 31.03 -43.14
C GLY A 376 -28.29 29.93 -42.11
N PRO A 377 -28.08 28.66 -42.50
CA PRO A 377 -27.85 27.57 -41.55
C PRO A 377 -26.37 27.56 -41.15
N LEU A 378 -26.00 28.47 -40.24
CA LEU A 378 -24.79 28.36 -39.44
C LEU A 378 -25.20 28.45 -37.98
N LYS A 379 -25.25 27.32 -37.28
CA LYS A 379 -25.24 27.29 -35.81
C LYS A 379 -23.92 27.93 -35.36
N LEU A 380 -23.91 29.23 -35.22
CA LEU A 380 -22.84 29.96 -34.53
C LEU A 380 -23.02 29.66 -33.04
N PHE A 381 -22.26 28.69 -32.56
CA PHE A 381 -22.27 28.21 -31.18
C PHE A 381 -21.85 29.35 -30.23
N SER A 382 -22.84 29.97 -29.58
CA SER A 382 -22.66 31.04 -28.61
C SER A 382 -22.84 30.46 -27.20
N VAL A 383 -21.77 30.43 -26.40
CA VAL A 383 -21.84 30.17 -24.96
C VAL A 383 -22.70 31.27 -24.34
N LYS A 384 -23.87 30.91 -23.80
CA LYS A 384 -24.78 31.88 -23.17
C LYS A 384 -24.11 32.44 -21.90
N ILE A 385 -23.96 33.76 -21.82
CA ILE A 385 -23.50 34.43 -20.60
C ILE A 385 -24.56 34.19 -19.51
N LYS A 386 -24.21 33.43 -18.47
CA LYS A 386 -25.09 33.15 -17.32
C LYS A 386 -25.16 34.37 -16.40
N LYS A 387 -26.33 34.60 -15.81
CA LYS A 387 -26.52 35.66 -14.81
C LYS A 387 -25.97 35.18 -13.46
N PRO A 388 -25.31 36.04 -12.67
CA PRO A 388 -24.92 35.69 -11.31
C PRO A 388 -26.15 35.34 -10.46
N ILE A 389 -26.08 34.23 -9.72
CA ILE A 389 -27.10 33.83 -8.75
C ILE A 389 -27.01 34.76 -7.54
N GLN A 390 -28.15 35.30 -7.10
CA GLN A 390 -28.25 36.09 -5.88
C GLN A 390 -28.51 35.16 -4.70
N THR A 391 -27.65 35.21 -3.68
CA THR A 391 -27.81 34.41 -2.45
C THR A 391 -28.34 35.30 -1.31
N LYS A 392 -29.12 34.72 -0.38
CA LYS A 392 -29.68 35.41 0.80
C LYS A 392 -28.57 35.74 1.80
N PHE A 393 -27.61 34.82 1.96
CA PHE A 393 -26.45 35.00 2.84
C PHE A 393 -25.15 35.11 2.06
N ARG A 394 -24.15 35.75 2.68
CA ARG A 394 -22.78 35.74 2.17
C ARG A 394 -22.18 34.34 2.34
N MET A 395 -21.97 33.68 1.20
CA MET A 395 -21.39 32.33 1.14
C MET A 395 -19.85 32.34 1.16
N PRO A 396 -19.19 31.27 1.62
CA PRO A 396 -17.76 31.08 1.50
C PRO A 396 -17.36 31.06 0.04
N VAL A 397 -16.24 31.69 -0.31
CA VAL A 397 -15.72 31.66 -1.68
C VAL A 397 -15.08 30.31 -1.94
N LEU A 398 -15.61 29.58 -2.93
CA LEU A 398 -14.96 28.39 -3.47
C LEU A 398 -13.83 28.83 -4.42
N ASN A 399 -12.58 28.61 -4.03
CA ASN A 399 -11.38 29.00 -4.79
C ASN A 399 -11.10 28.04 -5.96
N TRP A 400 -12.08 27.79 -6.83
CA TRP A 400 -11.87 27.02 -8.04
C TRP A 400 -11.10 27.82 -9.11
N VAL A 401 -10.39 27.13 -9.99
CA VAL A 401 -9.76 27.75 -11.17
C VAL A 401 -10.75 27.67 -12.32
N ALA A 402 -11.52 28.74 -12.52
CA ALA A 402 -12.57 28.77 -13.54
C ALA A 402 -11.98 28.76 -14.97
N LEU A 403 -12.59 27.97 -15.85
CA LEU A 403 -12.32 28.03 -17.29
C LEU A 403 -12.91 29.32 -17.87
N LYS A 404 -12.14 30.01 -18.72
CA LYS A 404 -12.68 31.17 -19.47
C LYS A 404 -13.75 30.66 -20.44
N PRO A 405 -14.80 31.44 -20.75
CA PRO A 405 -15.83 31.04 -21.71
C PRO A 405 -15.29 30.55 -23.06
N SER A 406 -14.16 31.11 -23.53
CA SER A 406 -13.47 30.68 -24.76
C SER A 406 -12.87 29.28 -24.69
N GLN A 407 -12.64 28.74 -23.49
CA GLN A 407 -12.06 27.42 -23.23
C GLN A 407 -13.13 26.34 -23.01
N ILE A 408 -14.41 26.71 -22.93
CA ILE A 408 -15.52 25.79 -22.65
C ILE A 408 -15.88 24.96 -23.88
N ASN A 409 -15.79 25.53 -25.08
CA ASN A 409 -16.16 24.85 -26.32
C ASN A 409 -15.34 23.57 -26.53
N GLY A 410 -16.01 22.44 -26.72
CA GLY A 410 -15.38 21.12 -26.90
C GLY A 410 -15.00 20.41 -25.59
N THR A 411 -15.35 20.98 -24.44
CA THR A 411 -15.22 20.32 -23.13
C THR A 411 -16.55 19.75 -22.69
N ILE A 412 -16.53 18.86 -21.68
CA ILE A 412 -17.75 18.31 -21.07
C ILE A 412 -18.69 19.41 -20.53
N PHE A 413 -18.14 20.56 -20.12
CA PHE A 413 -18.89 21.70 -19.60
C PHE A 413 -19.72 22.44 -20.66
N ASN A 414 -19.54 22.10 -21.94
CA ASN A 414 -20.42 22.58 -23.01
C ASN A 414 -21.77 21.86 -23.02
N ASP A 415 -21.83 20.63 -22.47
CA ASP A 415 -23.00 19.75 -22.54
C ASP A 415 -23.70 19.58 -21.17
N ILE A 416 -23.19 20.23 -20.12
CA ILE A 416 -23.75 20.21 -18.75
C ILE A 416 -24.39 21.57 -18.45
N ASP A 417 -25.60 21.54 -17.87
CA ASP A 417 -26.32 22.73 -17.40
C ASP A 417 -26.72 22.57 -15.92
N ASP A 418 -26.46 23.62 -15.14
CA ASP A 418 -26.68 23.67 -13.68
C ASP A 418 -28.11 24.11 -13.30
N GLU A 419 -28.84 24.76 -14.20
CA GLU A 419 -30.19 25.29 -13.95
C GLU A 419 -31.19 24.21 -13.51
N SER A 420 -31.14 23.02 -14.11
CA SER A 420 -32.01 21.91 -13.72
C SER A 420 -31.67 21.33 -12.35
N ILE A 421 -30.38 21.36 -11.98
CA ILE A 421 -29.91 20.89 -10.67
C ILE A 421 -30.27 21.90 -9.59
N LEU A 422 -30.08 23.20 -9.85
CA LEU A 422 -30.41 24.29 -8.94
C LEU A 422 -31.91 24.34 -8.57
N GLN A 423 -32.80 23.86 -9.45
CA GLN A 423 -34.24 23.73 -9.16
C GLN A 423 -34.57 22.54 -8.26
N ASN A 424 -33.73 21.50 -8.25
CA ASN A 424 -33.96 20.28 -7.48
C ASN A 424 -33.23 20.27 -6.13
N LEU A 425 -32.31 21.21 -5.89
CA LEU A 425 -31.58 21.35 -4.63
C LEU A 425 -32.29 22.32 -3.69
N ASP A 426 -32.35 21.97 -2.40
CA ASP A 426 -32.78 22.90 -1.36
C ASP A 426 -31.67 23.93 -1.07
N MET A 427 -31.71 25.03 -1.83
CA MET A 427 -30.75 26.12 -1.69
C MET A 427 -30.96 26.90 -0.38
N GLU A 428 -32.12 26.81 0.27
CA GLU A 428 -32.36 27.51 1.54
C GLU A 428 -31.68 26.79 2.70
N GLU A 429 -31.77 25.46 2.76
CA GLU A 429 -31.01 24.65 3.71
C GLU A 429 -29.50 24.81 3.49
N PHE A 430 -29.05 24.75 2.24
CA PHE A 430 -27.64 24.90 1.88
C PHE A 430 -27.07 26.25 2.29
N GLU A 431 -27.77 27.35 2.01
CA GLU A 431 -27.33 28.68 2.42
C GLU A 431 -27.28 28.84 3.94
N GLU A 432 -28.21 28.25 4.67
CA GLU A 432 -28.25 28.31 6.13
C GLU A 432 -27.09 27.53 6.79
N LEU A 433 -26.74 26.36 6.23
CA LEU A 433 -25.63 25.52 6.68
C LEU A 433 -24.26 26.15 6.41
N PHE A 434 -24.09 26.78 5.25
CA PHE A 434 -22.79 27.24 4.77
C PHE A 434 -22.56 28.75 4.88
N LYS A 435 -23.50 29.55 5.41
CA LYS A 435 -23.30 31.00 5.56
C LYS A 435 -22.04 31.36 6.37
N THR A 436 -21.38 32.44 5.95
CA THR A 436 -20.23 32.98 6.69
C THR A 436 -20.68 33.76 7.94
N LYS A 437 -19.84 33.78 8.99
CA LYS A 437 -20.08 34.57 10.21
C LYS A 437 -20.08 36.09 9.96
N ALA A 438 -19.50 36.53 8.84
CA ALA A 438 -19.42 37.92 8.42
C ALA A 438 -20.52 38.22 7.40
N GLN A 439 -21.78 38.16 7.84
CA GLN A 439 -22.87 38.81 7.12
C GLN A 439 -22.60 40.32 7.23
N GLY A 440 -22.43 41.00 6.09
CA GLY A 440 -22.29 42.46 6.10
C GLY A 440 -23.51 43.10 6.79
N PRO A 441 -23.43 44.38 7.19
CA PRO A 441 -24.61 45.06 7.70
C PRO A 441 -25.74 44.88 6.67
N ALA A 442 -26.88 44.37 7.14
CA ALA A 442 -28.08 44.20 6.33
C ALA A 442 -28.33 45.52 5.58
N VAL A 443 -28.66 45.44 4.31
CA VAL A 443 -29.07 46.61 3.52
C VAL A 443 -30.42 47.07 4.08
N ASP A 444 -30.36 47.86 5.14
CA ASP A 444 -31.50 48.57 5.70
C ASP A 444 -31.36 50.04 5.34
N LEU A 445 -32.31 50.49 4.54
CA LEU A 445 -32.36 51.81 3.93
C LEU A 445 -33.00 52.77 4.94
N THR A 446 -32.35 53.09 6.06
CA THR A 446 -32.65 54.29 6.87
C THR A 446 -31.70 54.47 8.06
N LEU A 447 -31.36 55.75 8.32
CA LEU A 447 -30.64 56.30 9.49
C LEU A 447 -29.12 56.11 9.54
N ALA A 448 -28.43 57.00 8.81
CA ALA A 448 -27.03 57.33 9.05
C ALA A 448 -26.83 57.94 10.45
N ARG A 449 -26.06 57.26 11.30
CA ARG A 449 -25.45 57.86 12.49
C ARG A 449 -23.93 57.82 12.36
N GLN A 450 -23.37 59.00 12.15
CA GLN A 450 -21.95 59.29 12.11
C GLN A 450 -21.26 58.87 13.42
N LYS A 451 -20.15 58.14 13.31
CA LYS A 451 -19.06 58.16 14.30
C LYS A 451 -17.78 58.58 13.59
N LEU A 452 -17.21 59.70 14.03
CA LEU A 452 -15.89 60.18 13.60
C LEU A 452 -14.79 59.22 14.09
N PRO A 453 -13.83 58.83 13.25
CA PRO A 453 -12.55 58.30 13.72
C PRO A 453 -11.58 59.47 13.98
N GLN A 454 -10.99 59.50 15.16
CA GLN A 454 -9.83 60.34 15.45
C GLN A 454 -8.68 59.96 14.51
N LYS A 455 -8.24 60.91 13.69
CA LYS A 455 -7.08 60.78 12.81
C LYS A 455 -5.79 60.88 13.63
N ALA A 456 -5.09 59.76 13.80
CA ALA A 456 -3.64 59.80 13.95
C ALA A 456 -3.03 60.41 12.66
N PRO A 457 -1.89 61.14 12.73
CA PRO A 457 -1.27 61.71 11.54
C PRO A 457 -0.97 60.58 10.54
N SER A 458 -1.45 60.72 9.30
CA SER A 458 -1.26 59.73 8.25
C SER A 458 0.22 59.65 7.90
N LYS A 459 0.89 58.57 8.33
CA LYS A 459 2.22 58.22 7.81
C LYS A 459 2.15 58.15 6.28
N VAL A 460 3.13 58.75 5.60
CA VAL A 460 3.25 58.78 4.15
C VAL A 460 3.68 57.40 3.67
N SER A 461 2.89 56.78 2.79
CA SER A 461 3.23 55.50 2.15
C SER A 461 3.78 55.74 0.75
N LEU A 462 4.97 55.21 0.43
CA LEU A 462 5.57 55.28 -0.90
C LEU A 462 5.34 53.99 -1.70
N LEU A 463 5.32 52.85 -1.01
CA LEU A 463 4.94 51.57 -1.57
C LEU A 463 3.44 51.50 -1.92
N GLU A 464 3.12 50.68 -2.92
CA GLU A 464 1.74 50.33 -3.24
C GLU A 464 1.08 49.62 -2.05
N ALA A 465 -0.21 49.90 -1.83
CA ALA A 465 -0.92 49.54 -0.60
C ALA A 465 -0.94 48.03 -0.31
N ASN A 466 -1.16 47.18 -1.33
CA ASN A 466 -1.13 45.73 -1.14
C ASN A 466 0.28 45.23 -0.88
N ARG A 467 1.28 45.76 -1.57
CA ARG A 467 2.69 45.43 -1.34
C ARG A 467 3.15 45.81 0.06
N ALA A 468 2.81 47.01 0.55
CA ALA A 468 3.09 47.45 1.91
C ALA A 468 2.39 46.53 2.93
N LYS A 469 1.10 46.24 2.74
CA LYS A 469 0.35 45.32 3.61
C LYS A 469 0.98 43.91 3.67
N ASN A 470 1.34 43.34 2.53
CA ASN A 470 1.95 42.00 2.47
C ASN A 470 3.34 41.99 3.13
N LEU A 471 4.11 43.07 2.98
CA LEU A 471 5.39 43.25 3.66
C LEU A 471 5.18 43.36 5.18
N ALA A 472 4.22 44.14 5.63
CA ALA A 472 3.87 44.28 7.05
C ALA A 472 3.54 42.92 7.70
N ILE A 473 2.73 42.10 7.01
CA ILE A 473 2.39 40.74 7.47
C ILE A 473 3.66 39.88 7.58
N THR A 474 4.53 39.94 6.58
CA THR A 474 5.78 39.17 6.54
C THR A 474 6.72 39.60 7.67
N LEU A 475 6.93 40.91 7.85
CA LEU A 475 7.78 41.45 8.92
C LEU A 475 7.21 41.15 10.32
N ARG A 476 5.88 41.16 10.49
CA ARG A 476 5.24 40.77 11.75
C ARG A 476 5.52 39.30 12.11
N LYS A 477 5.59 38.40 11.11
CA LYS A 477 5.98 37.00 11.31
C LYS A 477 7.42 36.86 11.79
N ALA A 478 8.31 37.76 11.37
CA ALA A 478 9.71 37.78 11.80
C ALA A 478 9.88 38.13 13.28
N GLY A 479 9.05 39.03 13.80
CA GLY A 479 9.14 39.52 15.19
C GLY A 479 10.43 40.31 15.50
N GLN A 480 11.25 40.61 14.50
CA GLN A 480 12.51 41.34 14.63
C GLN A 480 12.40 42.77 14.12
N ALA A 481 13.19 43.69 14.68
CA ALA A 481 13.28 45.06 14.18
C ALA A 481 13.95 45.10 12.79
N SER A 482 13.55 46.06 11.96
CA SER A 482 14.07 46.26 10.60
C SER A 482 15.60 46.31 10.55
N GLU A 483 16.23 47.00 11.51
CA GLU A 483 17.67 47.14 11.61
C GLU A 483 18.38 45.82 11.93
N VAL A 484 17.72 44.94 12.69
CA VAL A 484 18.25 43.60 13.04
C VAL A 484 18.21 42.71 11.81
N ILE A 485 17.10 42.71 11.07
CA ILE A 485 16.93 41.94 9.83
C ILE A 485 17.97 42.38 8.79
N CYS A 486 18.09 43.69 8.52
CA CYS A 486 19.04 44.21 7.54
C CYS A 486 20.49 43.90 7.93
N ARG A 487 20.83 43.98 9.22
CA ARG A 487 22.17 43.65 9.72
C ARG A 487 22.47 42.15 9.57
N ALA A 488 21.54 41.28 9.93
CA ALA A 488 21.69 39.84 9.78
C ALA A 488 21.90 39.44 8.31
N ILE A 489 21.18 40.08 7.38
CA ILE A 489 21.40 39.87 5.93
C ILE A 489 22.76 40.38 5.50
N HIS A 490 23.21 41.51 6.05
CA HIS A 490 24.54 42.03 5.77
C HIS A 490 25.66 41.09 6.25
N THR A 491 25.46 40.37 7.36
CA THR A 491 26.44 39.47 7.97
C THR A 491 26.24 37.98 7.67
N PHE A 492 25.27 37.62 6.84
CA PHE A 492 24.87 36.24 6.53
C PHE A 492 24.46 35.42 7.77
N ASP A 493 23.80 36.05 8.75
CA ASP A 493 23.40 35.41 10.00
C ASP A 493 22.05 34.70 9.89
N LEU A 494 22.11 33.40 9.58
CA LEU A 494 20.95 32.52 9.49
C LEU A 494 20.33 32.15 10.85
N ARG A 495 20.99 32.46 11.99
CA ARG A 495 20.40 32.23 13.32
C ARG A 495 19.36 33.30 13.64
N THR A 496 19.66 34.54 13.28
CA THR A 496 18.76 35.68 13.50
C THR A 496 17.66 35.75 12.44
N VAL A 497 17.98 35.39 11.19
CA VAL A 497 17.03 35.40 10.05
C VAL A 497 17.02 34.01 9.40
N PRO A 498 16.10 33.13 9.81
CA PRO A 498 16.01 31.76 9.31
C PRO A 498 15.74 31.70 7.80
N VAL A 499 16.12 30.59 7.16
CA VAL A 499 16.02 30.41 5.71
C VAL A 499 14.59 30.57 5.17
N ASP A 500 13.59 29.99 5.83
CA ASP A 500 12.17 30.14 5.45
C ASP A 500 11.74 31.62 5.40
N PHE A 501 12.29 32.43 6.30
CA PHE A 501 12.01 33.85 6.36
C PHE A 501 12.78 34.61 5.27
N VAL A 502 14.03 34.24 4.98
CA VAL A 502 14.80 34.77 3.84
C VAL A 502 14.03 34.52 2.53
N GLU A 503 13.52 33.30 2.31
CA GLU A 503 12.75 32.94 1.11
C GLU A 503 11.45 33.73 0.98
N CYS A 504 10.74 33.95 2.10
CA CYS A 504 9.58 34.84 2.11
C CYS A 504 9.97 36.27 1.72
N LEU A 505 11.09 36.76 2.25
CA LEU A 505 11.55 38.13 2.05
C LEU A 505 12.11 38.37 0.63
N MET A 506 12.59 37.34 -0.06
CA MET A 506 13.00 37.43 -1.47
C MET A 506 11.87 37.91 -2.40
N ARG A 507 10.61 37.67 -2.06
CA ARG A 507 9.44 38.19 -2.81
C ARG A 507 9.29 39.72 -2.71
N PHE A 508 9.95 40.32 -1.72
CA PHE A 508 9.93 41.76 -1.43
C PHE A 508 11.23 42.45 -1.80
N LEU A 509 12.08 41.84 -2.65
CA LEU A 509 13.23 42.54 -3.20
C LEU A 509 12.76 43.89 -3.83
N PRO A 510 13.41 45.02 -3.48
CA PRO A 510 13.00 46.32 -3.96
C PRO A 510 13.13 46.39 -5.48
N THR A 511 12.09 46.84 -6.16
CA THR A 511 12.14 47.06 -7.61
C THR A 511 12.90 48.36 -7.93
N GLU A 512 13.47 48.49 -9.13
CA GLU A 512 14.19 49.71 -9.51
C GLU A 512 13.34 50.97 -9.41
N ALA A 513 12.03 50.88 -9.68
CA ALA A 513 11.09 51.98 -9.57
C ALA A 513 10.93 52.42 -8.10
N GLU A 514 10.80 51.48 -7.18
CA GLU A 514 10.69 51.74 -5.74
C GLU A 514 11.97 52.33 -5.19
N VAL A 515 13.13 51.81 -5.58
CA VAL A 515 14.43 52.36 -5.18
C VAL A 515 14.58 53.81 -5.65
N LYS A 516 14.12 54.15 -6.86
CA LYS A 516 14.12 55.53 -7.36
C LYS A 516 13.23 56.44 -6.50
N LEU A 517 12.03 55.98 -6.17
CA LEU A 517 11.07 56.74 -5.34
C LEU A 517 11.62 56.99 -3.93
N LEU A 518 12.19 55.95 -3.32
CA LEU A 518 12.83 56.02 -2.00
C LEU A 518 14.04 56.98 -2.02
N ARG A 519 14.93 56.87 -3.01
CA ARG A 519 16.07 57.78 -3.17
C ARG A 519 15.65 59.23 -3.43
N GLN A 520 14.55 59.45 -4.16
CA GLN A 520 14.01 60.79 -4.37
C GLN A 520 13.48 61.38 -3.08
N TYR A 521 12.73 60.60 -2.29
CA TYR A 521 12.23 61.03 -0.98
C TYR A 521 13.37 61.43 -0.02
N GLU A 522 14.45 60.64 -0.01
CA GLU A 522 15.65 60.95 0.77
C GLU A 522 16.36 62.22 0.26
N ARG A 523 16.50 62.37 -1.07
CA ARG A 523 17.11 63.56 -1.69
C ARG A 523 16.36 64.84 -1.36
N ASP A 524 15.03 64.77 -1.32
CA ASP A 524 14.15 65.89 -0.99
C ASP A 524 14.23 66.29 0.51
N ARG A 525 15.04 65.58 1.32
CA ARG A 525 15.22 65.79 2.78
C ARG A 525 13.91 65.78 3.56
N LYS A 526 12.96 64.95 3.13
CA LYS A 526 11.68 64.77 3.83
C LYS A 526 11.90 63.96 5.12
N PRO A 527 11.12 64.21 6.20
CA PRO A 527 11.31 63.50 7.48
C PRO A 527 11.12 61.99 7.33
N LEU A 528 12.10 61.20 7.76
CA LEU A 528 12.03 59.73 7.66
C LEU A 528 11.01 59.13 8.65
N GLU A 529 10.74 59.84 9.74
CA GLU A 529 9.74 59.51 10.76
C GLU A 529 8.31 59.67 10.23
N ALA A 530 8.13 60.41 9.12
CA ALA A 530 6.85 60.58 8.47
C ALA A 530 6.50 59.40 7.54
N LEU A 531 7.45 58.50 7.23
CA LEU A 531 7.20 57.32 6.41
C LEU A 531 6.48 56.21 7.20
N SER A 532 5.78 55.34 6.48
CA SER A 532 5.29 54.07 7.04
C SER A 532 6.47 53.21 7.55
N ASP A 533 6.20 52.28 8.47
CA ASP A 533 7.24 51.42 9.01
C ASP A 533 7.78 50.46 7.93
N GLU A 534 6.93 50.11 6.97
CA GLU A 534 7.22 49.31 5.78
C GLU A 534 8.12 50.05 4.79
N ASP A 535 7.86 51.32 4.52
CA ASP A 535 8.72 52.15 3.66
C ASP A 535 10.09 52.40 4.31
N ARG A 536 10.11 52.59 5.64
CA ARG A 536 11.35 52.73 6.41
C ARG A 536 12.18 51.44 6.34
N PHE A 537 11.53 50.27 6.45
CA PHE A 537 12.18 48.99 6.19
C PHE A 537 12.71 48.91 4.76
N MET A 538 11.89 49.21 3.75
CA MET A 538 12.29 49.10 2.33
C MET A 538 13.45 50.04 1.98
N MET A 539 13.50 51.22 2.61
CA MET A 539 14.63 52.13 2.52
C MET A 539 15.92 51.48 3.03
N GLN A 540 15.89 50.90 4.24
CA GLN A 540 17.06 50.21 4.81
C GLN A 540 17.44 48.96 4.00
N PHE A 541 16.45 48.20 3.55
CA PHE A 541 16.61 46.98 2.78
C PHE A 541 17.28 47.26 1.42
N SER A 542 16.83 48.30 0.71
CA SER A 542 17.40 48.71 -0.58
C SER A 542 18.83 49.27 -0.52
N ARG A 543 19.32 49.65 0.67
CA ARG A 543 20.70 50.11 0.87
C ARG A 543 21.70 48.98 1.00
N ILE A 544 21.23 47.74 1.19
CA ILE A 544 22.11 46.58 1.29
C ILE A 544 22.76 46.34 -0.09
N GLU A 545 24.08 46.46 -0.14
CA GLU A 545 24.83 46.20 -1.37
C GLU A 545 24.68 44.75 -1.82
N ARG A 546 24.41 44.56 -3.11
CA ARG A 546 24.25 43.24 -3.73
C ARG A 546 23.20 42.38 -3.01
N LEU A 547 22.13 43.04 -2.53
CA LEU A 547 21.05 42.41 -1.76
C LEU A 547 20.54 41.11 -2.38
N SER A 548 20.22 41.12 -3.68
CA SER A 548 19.71 39.92 -4.35
C SER A 548 20.68 38.75 -4.25
N GLN A 549 21.99 38.99 -4.46
CA GLN A 549 22.99 37.93 -4.36
C GLN A 549 23.15 37.46 -2.91
N ARG A 550 23.19 38.37 -1.94
CA ARG A 550 23.28 38.00 -0.51
C ARG A 550 22.11 37.13 -0.08
N MET A 551 20.88 37.48 -0.49
CA MET A 551 19.68 36.69 -0.20
C MET A 551 19.75 35.30 -0.83
N THR A 552 20.14 35.20 -2.11
CA THR A 552 20.32 33.90 -2.78
C THR A 552 21.36 33.02 -2.08
N ILE A 553 22.48 33.61 -1.64
CA ILE A 553 23.53 32.89 -0.93
C ILE A 553 23.06 32.44 0.45
N MET A 554 22.33 33.29 1.20
CA MET A 554 21.75 32.90 2.48
C MET A 554 20.77 31.73 2.34
N THR A 555 19.89 31.75 1.32
CA THR A 555 18.99 30.64 1.03
C THR A 555 19.77 29.36 0.71
N PHE A 556 20.79 29.45 -0.15
CA PHE A 556 21.66 28.32 -0.46
C PHE A 556 22.34 27.75 0.80
N MET A 557 22.93 28.61 1.63
CA MET A 557 23.62 28.20 2.86
C MET A 557 22.68 27.50 3.85
N GLY A 558 21.45 28.00 3.98
CA GLY A 558 20.42 27.42 4.85
C GLY A 558 19.98 26.03 4.39
N ASN A 559 19.79 25.85 3.08
CA ASN A 559 19.26 24.61 2.52
C ASN A 559 20.36 23.57 2.18
N PHE A 560 21.64 23.93 2.26
CA PHE A 560 22.74 23.07 1.79
C PHE A 560 22.77 21.70 2.49
N SER A 561 22.63 21.67 3.82
CA SER A 561 22.75 20.42 4.57
C SER A 561 21.61 19.46 4.26
N ASP A 562 20.38 19.97 4.18
CA ASP A 562 19.18 19.17 3.90
C ASP A 562 19.21 18.64 2.46
N ASN A 563 19.66 19.46 1.51
CA ASN A 563 19.86 19.03 0.13
C ASN A 563 20.89 17.90 0.03
N ILE A 564 22.04 17.99 0.73
CA ILE A 564 23.03 16.90 0.76
C ILE A 564 22.42 15.63 1.38
N GLN A 565 21.69 15.77 2.49
CA GLN A 565 21.06 14.64 3.18
C GLN A 565 20.00 13.94 2.32
N MET A 566 19.27 14.70 1.48
CA MET A 566 18.25 14.17 0.58
C MET A 566 18.84 13.54 -0.69
N LEU A 567 19.90 14.13 -1.27
CA LEU A 567 20.47 13.68 -2.55
C LEU A 567 21.41 12.48 -2.41
N THR A 568 22.17 12.42 -1.32
CA THR A 568 23.17 11.36 -1.07
C THR A 568 22.57 9.94 -1.13
N PRO A 569 21.48 9.60 -0.39
CA PRO A 569 20.93 8.24 -0.41
C PRO A 569 20.36 7.85 -1.77
N GLN A 570 19.87 8.81 -2.55
CA GLN A 570 19.37 8.54 -3.90
C GLN A 570 20.52 8.15 -4.85
N LEU A 571 21.64 8.87 -4.80
CA LEU A 571 22.85 8.50 -5.55
C LEU A 571 23.39 7.14 -5.13
N HIS A 572 23.44 6.88 -3.82
CA HIS A 572 23.92 5.61 -3.26
C HIS A 572 23.03 4.43 -3.66
N ALA A 573 21.71 4.59 -3.66
CA ALA A 573 20.80 3.56 -4.16
C ALA A 573 21.04 3.25 -5.64
N ILE A 574 21.23 4.26 -6.49
CA ILE A 574 21.55 4.07 -7.92
C ILE A 574 22.88 3.33 -8.08
N ILE A 575 23.93 3.72 -7.35
CA ILE A 575 25.24 3.06 -7.40
C ILE A 575 25.07 1.58 -7.01
N ALA A 576 24.45 1.33 -5.86
CA ALA A 576 24.36 -0.02 -5.34
C ALA A 576 23.51 -0.95 -6.20
N ALA A 577 22.35 -0.47 -6.65
CA ALA A 577 21.50 -1.23 -7.56
C ALA A 577 22.23 -1.52 -8.88
N SER A 578 22.90 -0.53 -9.48
CA SER A 578 23.59 -0.68 -10.76
C SER A 578 24.78 -1.65 -10.67
N VAL A 579 25.59 -1.53 -9.62
CA VAL A 579 26.78 -2.38 -9.43
C VAL A 579 26.37 -3.80 -9.06
N SER A 580 25.42 -3.98 -8.15
CA SER A 580 24.96 -5.30 -7.72
C SER A 580 24.33 -6.10 -8.86
N ILE A 581 23.47 -5.49 -9.68
CA ILE A 581 22.85 -6.20 -10.83
C ILE A 581 23.89 -6.58 -11.91
N LYS A 582 24.90 -5.73 -12.14
CA LYS A 582 25.93 -5.95 -13.17
C LYS A 582 26.93 -7.02 -12.74
N SER A 583 27.25 -7.07 -11.44
CA SER A 583 28.27 -7.95 -10.88
C SER A 583 27.74 -9.33 -10.46
N SER A 584 26.44 -9.46 -10.14
CA SER A 584 25.83 -10.73 -9.72
C SER A 584 26.04 -11.86 -10.73
N GLN A 585 26.73 -12.92 -10.30
CA GLN A 585 26.94 -14.11 -11.12
C GLN A 585 25.72 -15.03 -11.09
N LYS A 586 24.98 -15.02 -9.98
CA LYS A 586 23.74 -15.81 -9.86
C LYS A 586 22.67 -15.28 -10.81
N LEU A 587 22.49 -13.95 -10.90
CA LEU A 587 21.57 -13.36 -11.88
C LEU A 587 21.96 -13.73 -13.32
N LYS A 588 23.25 -13.68 -13.67
CA LYS A 588 23.73 -14.11 -14.99
C LYS A 588 23.35 -15.57 -15.26
N LYS A 589 23.48 -16.44 -14.26
CA LYS A 589 23.11 -17.86 -14.41
C LYS A 589 21.60 -18.05 -14.60
N ILE A 590 20.76 -17.28 -13.90
CA ILE A 590 19.31 -17.28 -14.12
C ILE A 590 18.97 -16.86 -15.55
N LEU A 591 19.56 -15.78 -16.05
CA LEU A 591 19.33 -15.30 -17.43
C LEU A 591 19.81 -16.32 -18.48
N GLU A 592 20.92 -17.03 -18.21
CA GLU A 592 21.41 -18.12 -19.06
C GLU A 592 20.42 -19.29 -19.13
N ILE A 593 19.83 -19.69 -17.99
CA ILE A 593 18.81 -20.75 -17.94
C ILE A 593 17.57 -20.32 -18.75
N ILE A 594 17.13 -19.07 -18.60
CA ILE A 594 16.00 -18.51 -19.36
C ILE A 594 16.32 -18.52 -20.86
N LEU A 595 17.53 -18.12 -21.25
CA LEU A 595 17.97 -18.13 -22.64
C LEU A 595 17.96 -19.56 -23.23
N ALA A 596 18.47 -20.55 -22.49
CA ALA A 596 18.48 -21.94 -22.91
C ALA A 596 17.07 -22.50 -23.13
N LEU A 597 16.16 -22.29 -22.17
CA LEU A 597 14.77 -22.74 -22.28
C LEU A 597 14.03 -22.00 -23.40
N GLY A 598 14.19 -20.68 -23.49
CA GLY A 598 13.59 -19.86 -24.54
C GLY A 598 14.07 -20.28 -25.94
N ASN A 599 15.36 -20.57 -26.11
CA ASN A 599 15.90 -21.10 -27.36
C ASN A 599 15.32 -22.48 -27.68
N TYR A 600 15.26 -23.39 -26.71
CA TYR A 600 14.68 -24.71 -26.91
C TYR A 600 13.23 -24.63 -27.41
N MET A 601 12.42 -23.74 -26.82
CA MET A 601 11.02 -23.53 -27.22
C MET A 601 10.87 -22.90 -28.61
N ASN A 602 11.77 -21.99 -29.01
CA ASN A 602 11.60 -21.17 -30.21
C ASN A 602 12.41 -21.63 -31.44
N SER A 603 13.40 -22.52 -31.27
CA SER A 603 14.38 -22.88 -32.31
C SER A 603 13.74 -23.33 -33.63
N SER A 604 12.65 -24.08 -33.57
CA SER A 604 12.01 -24.66 -34.77
C SER A 604 11.27 -23.64 -35.65
N LYS A 605 10.87 -22.49 -35.11
CA LYS A 605 10.07 -21.47 -35.84
C LYS A 605 10.77 -20.13 -36.01
N ARG A 606 11.61 -19.75 -35.04
CA ARG A 606 12.23 -18.42 -34.97
C ARG A 606 13.76 -18.47 -34.95
N GLY A 607 14.35 -19.67 -35.00
CA GLY A 607 15.79 -19.88 -34.85
C GLY A 607 16.27 -19.70 -33.40
N ALA A 608 17.58 -19.84 -33.20
CA ALA A 608 18.24 -19.63 -31.92
C ALA A 608 18.82 -18.21 -31.83
N VAL A 609 18.74 -17.60 -30.65
CA VAL A 609 19.27 -16.27 -30.35
C VAL A 609 20.33 -16.33 -29.26
N TYR A 610 21.20 -15.32 -29.20
CA TYR A 610 22.29 -15.23 -28.21
C TYR A 610 21.94 -14.40 -26.97
N GLY A 611 20.77 -13.75 -26.96
CA GLY A 611 20.30 -12.91 -25.87
C GLY A 611 18.89 -12.40 -26.13
N PHE A 612 18.29 -11.78 -25.12
CA PHE A 612 16.94 -11.22 -25.18
C PHE A 612 16.89 -9.87 -24.47
N LYS A 613 15.90 -9.05 -24.84
CA LYS A 613 15.63 -7.76 -24.20
C LYS A 613 14.97 -7.97 -22.83
N LEU A 614 15.29 -7.11 -21.86
CA LEU A 614 14.89 -7.31 -20.46
C LEU A 614 13.38 -7.38 -20.25
N GLN A 615 12.58 -6.71 -21.08
CA GLN A 615 11.12 -6.77 -21.00
C GLN A 615 10.58 -8.21 -21.20
N SER A 616 11.37 -9.12 -21.79
CA SER A 616 11.00 -10.53 -21.96
C SER A 616 10.82 -11.27 -20.64
N LEU A 617 11.37 -10.77 -19.53
CA LEU A 617 11.18 -11.36 -18.20
C LEU A 617 9.71 -11.36 -17.77
N ASP A 618 8.92 -10.37 -18.19
CA ASP A 618 7.49 -10.29 -17.88
C ASP A 618 6.70 -11.44 -18.54
N LEU A 619 7.15 -11.91 -19.71
CA LEU A 619 6.49 -12.98 -20.47
C LEU A 619 6.58 -14.36 -19.80
N LEU A 620 7.50 -14.53 -18.83
CA LEU A 620 7.68 -15.78 -18.10
C LEU A 620 6.47 -16.10 -17.20
N LEU A 621 5.74 -15.07 -16.75
CA LEU A 621 4.51 -15.22 -15.99
C LEU A 621 3.33 -15.58 -16.89
N GLU A 622 3.31 -15.05 -18.12
CA GLU A 622 2.22 -15.24 -19.08
C GLU A 622 2.25 -16.62 -19.72
N THR A 623 3.45 -17.16 -19.94
CA THR A 623 3.64 -18.45 -20.58
C THR A 623 3.27 -19.58 -19.62
N LYS A 624 2.17 -20.29 -19.89
CA LYS A 624 1.66 -21.38 -19.04
C LYS A 624 1.97 -22.76 -19.63
N SER A 625 2.00 -23.77 -18.75
CA SER A 625 1.99 -25.17 -19.15
C SER A 625 0.71 -25.54 -19.92
N THR A 626 0.75 -26.65 -20.66
CA THR A 626 -0.40 -27.15 -21.43
C THR A 626 -1.65 -27.38 -20.57
N ASP A 627 -1.45 -27.88 -19.35
CA ASP A 627 -2.52 -28.11 -18.36
C ASP A 627 -2.93 -26.84 -17.58
N ARG A 628 -2.26 -25.70 -17.83
CA ARG A 628 -2.44 -24.41 -17.18
C ARG A 628 -2.26 -24.42 -15.66
N LYS A 629 -1.65 -25.46 -15.09
CA LYS A 629 -1.42 -25.59 -13.65
C LYS A 629 -0.22 -24.79 -13.14
N GLN A 630 0.72 -24.44 -14.02
CA GLN A 630 1.90 -23.67 -13.65
C GLN A 630 2.35 -22.75 -14.79
N THR A 631 3.16 -21.74 -14.46
CA THR A 631 3.80 -20.87 -15.45
C THR A 631 5.22 -21.33 -15.78
N LEU A 632 5.82 -20.78 -16.84
CA LEU A 632 7.23 -21.03 -17.16
C LEU A 632 8.14 -20.56 -16.04
N LEU A 633 7.79 -19.48 -15.34
CA LEU A 633 8.53 -19.00 -14.17
C LEU A 633 8.54 -20.03 -13.02
N HIS A 634 7.39 -20.66 -12.73
CA HIS A 634 7.31 -21.76 -11.74
C HIS A 634 8.22 -22.93 -12.12
N TYR A 635 8.20 -23.32 -13.40
CA TYR A 635 9.07 -24.38 -13.89
C TYR A 635 10.55 -24.01 -13.75
N ILE A 636 10.94 -22.78 -14.10
CA ILE A 636 12.31 -22.27 -13.93
C ILE A 636 12.71 -22.29 -12.46
N ALA A 637 11.86 -21.80 -11.55
CA ALA A 637 12.13 -21.80 -10.12
C ALA A 637 12.40 -23.22 -9.58
N ASN A 638 11.58 -24.21 -9.97
CA ASN A 638 11.83 -25.62 -9.62
C ASN A 638 13.15 -26.14 -10.20
N VAL A 639 13.43 -25.89 -11.48
CA VAL A 639 14.70 -26.33 -12.11
C VAL A 639 15.91 -25.71 -11.40
N VAL A 640 15.83 -24.44 -11.02
CA VAL A 640 16.89 -23.76 -10.26
C VAL A 640 17.04 -24.39 -8.88
N GLN A 641 15.95 -24.63 -8.15
CA GLN A 641 15.99 -25.24 -6.83
C GLN A 641 16.60 -26.65 -6.85
N GLU A 642 16.25 -27.47 -7.84
CA GLU A 642 16.70 -28.86 -7.93
C GLU A 642 18.12 -28.99 -8.48
N LYS A 643 18.45 -28.25 -9.54
CA LYS A 643 19.71 -28.43 -10.28
C LYS A 643 20.77 -27.38 -9.96
N TYR A 644 20.37 -26.22 -9.46
CA TYR A 644 21.25 -25.08 -9.18
C TYR A 644 20.94 -24.42 -7.82
N PRO A 645 20.90 -25.16 -6.70
CA PRO A 645 20.46 -24.63 -5.40
C PRO A 645 21.28 -23.44 -4.91
N ALA A 646 22.58 -23.37 -5.24
CA ALA A 646 23.42 -22.22 -4.91
C ALA A 646 22.98 -20.90 -5.59
N VAL A 647 22.22 -21.01 -6.69
CA VAL A 647 21.73 -19.89 -7.51
C VAL A 647 20.32 -19.47 -7.09
N SER A 648 19.51 -20.33 -6.45
CA SER A 648 18.14 -19.99 -5.99
C SER A 648 18.07 -18.63 -5.27
N PRO A 649 18.95 -18.30 -4.29
CA PRO A 649 18.92 -17.01 -3.62
C PRO A 649 19.66 -15.91 -4.40
N PHE A 650 19.51 -15.85 -5.73
CA PHE A 650 20.17 -14.83 -6.57
C PHE A 650 19.74 -13.41 -6.20
N TYR A 651 18.48 -13.25 -5.78
CA TYR A 651 17.90 -11.97 -5.38
C TYR A 651 18.56 -11.36 -4.15
N ASN A 652 19.29 -12.14 -3.35
CA ASN A 652 20.06 -11.61 -2.21
C ASN A 652 21.35 -10.90 -2.65
N GLU A 653 21.81 -11.08 -3.89
CA GLU A 653 22.94 -10.33 -4.44
C GLU A 653 22.52 -9.00 -5.08
N LEU A 654 21.22 -8.69 -5.10
CA LEU A 654 20.62 -7.57 -5.82
C LEU A 654 20.10 -6.54 -4.80
N HIS A 655 20.90 -5.52 -4.52
CA HIS A 655 20.65 -4.58 -3.43
C HIS A 655 19.97 -3.30 -3.93
N TYR A 656 19.03 -2.77 -3.15
CA TYR A 656 18.43 -1.43 -3.33
C TYR A 656 17.77 -1.16 -4.70
N VAL A 657 17.44 -2.21 -5.44
CA VAL A 657 16.83 -2.13 -6.78
C VAL A 657 15.46 -1.44 -6.73
N ASP A 658 14.72 -1.66 -5.65
CA ASP A 658 13.45 -1.00 -5.33
C ASP A 658 13.62 0.49 -5.00
N LYS A 659 14.59 0.85 -4.15
CA LYS A 659 14.88 2.25 -3.82
C LYS A 659 15.39 3.00 -5.06
N ALA A 660 16.27 2.39 -5.86
CA ALA A 660 16.78 2.94 -7.11
C ALA A 660 15.70 3.13 -8.18
N ALA A 661 14.67 2.28 -8.20
CA ALA A 661 13.54 2.42 -9.11
C ALA A 661 12.69 3.68 -8.86
N ALA A 662 12.71 4.23 -7.64
CA ALA A 662 11.99 5.47 -7.30
C ALA A 662 12.78 6.75 -7.64
N VAL A 663 14.07 6.64 -7.96
CA VAL A 663 14.96 7.80 -8.13
C VAL A 663 14.85 8.40 -9.53
N SER A 664 14.66 9.72 -9.59
CA SER A 664 14.83 10.51 -10.82
C SER A 664 16.27 11.00 -10.93
N LEU A 665 17.14 10.21 -11.57
CA LEU A 665 18.56 10.52 -11.67
C LEU A 665 18.82 11.86 -12.37
N GLU A 666 18.04 12.22 -13.40
CA GLU A 666 18.20 13.50 -14.09
C GLU A 666 17.99 14.69 -13.15
N ASN A 667 16.94 14.66 -12.34
CA ASN A 667 16.67 15.71 -11.35
C ASN A 667 17.78 15.78 -10.30
N VAL A 668 18.21 14.63 -9.78
CA VAL A 668 19.30 14.56 -8.80
C VAL A 668 20.59 15.18 -9.35
N LEU A 669 20.94 14.88 -10.61
CA LEU A 669 22.12 15.47 -11.27
C LEU A 669 21.98 16.98 -11.48
N CYS A 670 20.77 17.46 -11.81
CA CYS A 670 20.47 18.89 -11.90
C CYS A 670 20.63 19.59 -10.55
N ASP A 671 20.11 19.00 -9.47
CA ASP A 671 20.20 19.55 -8.12
C ASP A 671 21.65 19.61 -7.62
N VAL A 672 22.47 18.59 -7.91
CA VAL A 672 23.92 18.59 -7.61
C VAL A 672 24.63 19.74 -8.33
N LYS A 673 24.28 20.00 -9.60
CA LYS A 673 24.82 21.14 -10.38
C LYS A 673 24.38 22.48 -9.80
N GLU A 674 23.15 22.60 -9.34
CA GLU A 674 22.68 23.82 -8.67
C GLU A 674 23.38 24.06 -7.33
N LEU A 675 23.67 23.01 -6.57
CA LEU A 675 24.50 23.11 -5.36
C LEU A 675 25.92 23.58 -5.68
N GLN A 676 26.51 23.07 -6.77
CA GLN A 676 27.81 23.54 -7.27
C GLN A 676 27.76 25.03 -7.60
N ARG A 677 26.77 25.46 -8.38
CA ARG A 677 26.57 26.87 -8.74
C ARG A 677 26.37 27.75 -7.52
N GLY A 678 25.63 27.28 -6.51
CA GLY A 678 25.45 27.96 -5.23
C GLY A 678 26.75 28.14 -4.45
N MET A 679 27.60 27.10 -4.43
CA MET A 679 28.91 27.18 -3.78
C MET A 679 29.85 28.14 -4.51
N GLU A 680 29.88 28.12 -5.85
CA GLU A 680 30.66 29.05 -6.66
C GLU A 680 30.23 30.52 -6.44
N LEU A 681 28.92 30.78 -6.32
CA LEU A 681 28.41 32.10 -5.98
C LEU A 681 28.85 32.54 -4.58
N THR A 682 28.82 31.63 -3.62
CA THR A 682 29.28 31.88 -2.24
C THR A 682 30.77 32.22 -2.21
N TRP A 683 31.58 31.50 -2.99
CA TRP A 683 33.01 31.76 -3.14
C TRP A 683 33.26 33.14 -3.77
N ARG A 684 32.53 33.49 -4.83
CA ARG A 684 32.63 34.80 -5.48
C ARG A 684 32.25 35.94 -4.54
N GLU A 685 31.24 35.76 -3.70
CA GLU A 685 30.84 36.72 -2.68
C GLU A 685 31.89 36.89 -1.58
N PHE A 686 32.49 35.78 -1.15
CA PHE A 686 33.58 35.79 -0.19
C PHE A 686 34.80 36.55 -0.75
N SER A 687 35.17 36.34 -2.02
CA SER A 687 36.27 37.07 -2.66
C SER A 687 36.09 38.59 -2.69
N VAL A 688 34.85 39.07 -2.68
CA VAL A 688 34.55 40.51 -2.67
C VAL A 688 34.44 41.03 -1.24
N SER A 689 33.66 40.36 -0.39
CA SER A 689 33.28 40.86 0.94
C SER A 689 34.23 40.45 2.08
N HIS A 690 35.06 39.42 1.87
CA HIS A 690 35.96 38.83 2.87
C HIS A 690 35.25 38.47 4.19
N ASN A 691 33.96 38.11 4.11
CA ASN A 691 33.12 37.81 5.26
C ASN A 691 33.51 36.49 5.94
N ALA A 692 33.66 36.50 7.27
CA ALA A 692 34.08 35.34 8.06
C ALA A 692 33.07 34.18 8.02
N THR A 693 31.76 34.48 8.06
CA THR A 693 30.69 33.47 8.00
C THR A 693 30.74 32.68 6.69
N LEU A 694 30.98 33.37 5.56
CA LEU A 694 31.12 32.72 4.26
C LEU A 694 32.36 31.82 4.22
N LYS A 695 33.50 32.30 4.75
CA LYS A 695 34.75 31.51 4.84
C LYS A 695 34.56 30.22 5.64
N ASP A 696 33.91 30.33 6.81
CA ASP A 696 33.62 29.20 7.67
C ASP A 696 32.66 28.21 7.01
N PHE A 697 31.65 28.71 6.30
CA PHE A 697 30.72 27.86 5.56
C PHE A 697 31.40 27.10 4.42
N ILE A 698 32.20 27.79 3.58
CA ILE A 698 32.90 27.17 2.45
C ILE A 698 33.84 26.08 2.95
N SER A 699 34.73 26.40 3.90
CA SER A 699 35.72 25.45 4.42
C SER A 699 35.11 24.17 5.02
N ARG A 700 33.93 24.26 5.63
CA ARG A 700 33.23 23.10 6.22
C ARG A 700 32.49 22.23 5.20
N ASN A 701 32.06 22.80 4.08
CA ASN A 701 31.09 22.16 3.17
C ASN A 701 31.65 21.86 1.77
N GLU A 702 32.76 22.46 1.38
CA GLU A 702 33.40 22.24 0.06
C GLU A 702 33.77 20.76 -0.15
N SER A 703 34.35 20.11 0.85
CA SER A 703 34.68 18.68 0.77
C SER A 703 33.44 17.78 0.64
N ARG A 704 32.34 18.14 1.34
CA ARG A 704 31.06 17.43 1.26
C ARG A 704 30.44 17.55 -0.13
N LEU A 705 30.48 18.74 -0.72
CA LEU A 705 30.01 18.99 -2.08
C LEU A 705 30.85 18.21 -3.11
N ASN A 706 32.18 18.28 -3.00
CA ASN A 706 33.08 17.55 -3.90
C ASN A 706 32.81 16.04 -3.85
N LYS A 707 32.56 15.49 -2.65
CA LYS A 707 32.16 14.09 -2.49
C LYS A 707 30.81 13.80 -3.17
N LEU A 708 29.81 14.66 -2.99
CA LEU A 708 28.50 14.49 -3.63
C LEU A 708 28.61 14.54 -5.16
N GLN A 709 29.45 15.43 -5.71
CA GLN A 709 29.70 15.51 -7.15
C GLN A 709 30.36 14.25 -7.70
N GLU A 710 31.34 13.70 -6.97
CA GLU A 710 31.96 12.44 -7.39
C GLU A 710 30.98 11.27 -7.28
N ASP A 711 30.17 11.18 -6.21
CA ASP A 711 29.11 10.18 -6.08
C ASP A 711 28.08 10.31 -7.21
N ALA A 712 27.74 11.53 -7.63
CA ALA A 712 26.83 11.79 -8.75
C ALA A 712 27.40 11.28 -10.08
N ARG A 713 28.69 11.53 -10.32
CA ARG A 713 29.42 11.03 -11.50
C ARG A 713 29.48 9.50 -11.51
N ILE A 714 29.83 8.88 -10.37
CA ILE A 714 29.88 7.42 -10.23
C ILE A 714 28.48 6.81 -10.43
N ALA A 715 27.44 7.41 -9.86
CA ALA A 715 26.06 6.93 -10.02
C ALA A 715 25.63 6.96 -11.50
N GLN A 716 25.93 8.05 -12.21
CA GLN A 716 25.65 8.18 -13.63
C GLN A 716 26.40 7.13 -14.45
N ASP A 717 27.72 7.03 -14.28
CA ASP A 717 28.55 6.07 -15.01
C ASP A 717 28.11 4.62 -14.74
N ALA A 718 27.88 4.27 -13.47
CA ALA A 718 27.47 2.93 -13.06
C ALA A 718 26.11 2.55 -13.66
N PHE A 719 25.15 3.49 -13.67
CA PHE A 719 23.84 3.28 -14.26
C PHE A 719 23.93 3.11 -15.79
N GLU A 720 24.63 4.01 -16.48
CA GLU A 720 24.80 3.94 -17.94
C GLU A 720 25.48 2.63 -18.36
N ASP A 721 26.52 2.22 -17.62
CA ASP A 721 27.20 0.96 -17.80
C ASP A 721 26.27 -0.26 -17.60
N ALA A 722 25.46 -0.25 -16.54
CA ALA A 722 24.54 -1.34 -16.25
C ALA A 722 23.46 -1.46 -17.33
N VAL A 723 22.84 -0.35 -17.72
CA VAL A 723 21.83 -0.32 -18.79
C VAL A 723 22.42 -0.83 -20.11
N LYS A 724 23.62 -0.38 -20.47
CA LYS A 724 24.33 -0.84 -21.66
C LYS A 724 24.70 -2.33 -21.56
N PHE A 725 25.11 -2.82 -20.39
CA PHE A 725 25.48 -4.21 -20.16
C PHE A 725 24.32 -5.17 -20.44
N PHE A 726 23.08 -4.78 -20.12
CA PHE A 726 21.88 -5.57 -20.44
C PHE A 726 21.29 -5.26 -21.83
N GLY A 727 22.03 -4.54 -22.68
CA GLY A 727 21.68 -4.29 -24.08
C GLY A 727 20.64 -3.19 -24.27
N GLU A 728 20.40 -2.35 -23.27
CA GLU A 728 19.43 -1.24 -23.30
C GLU A 728 20.12 0.12 -23.48
N SER A 729 19.34 1.20 -23.62
CA SER A 729 19.86 2.57 -23.78
C SER A 729 19.47 3.47 -22.62
N SER A 730 20.47 4.07 -21.96
CA SER A 730 20.27 5.02 -20.85
C SER A 730 19.52 6.28 -21.25
N LYS A 731 19.50 6.62 -22.55
CA LYS A 731 18.73 7.76 -23.09
C LYS A 731 17.23 7.50 -23.11
N THR A 732 16.82 6.25 -23.20
CA THR A 732 15.40 5.86 -23.34
C THR A 732 14.87 5.15 -22.11
N MET A 733 15.75 4.66 -21.23
CA MET A 733 15.42 3.96 -19.99
C MET A 733 16.08 4.64 -18.81
N PRO A 734 15.38 5.59 -18.14
CA PRO A 734 15.81 6.09 -16.84
C PRO A 734 15.66 4.99 -15.76
N PRO A 735 16.24 5.19 -14.55
CA PRO A 735 16.14 4.25 -13.44
C PRO A 735 14.71 3.79 -13.13
N SER A 736 13.75 4.70 -13.22
CA SER A 736 12.32 4.48 -13.00
C SER A 736 11.62 3.59 -14.05
N VAL A 737 12.32 3.20 -15.10
CA VAL A 737 11.84 2.21 -16.09
C VAL A 737 12.70 0.95 -16.05
N PHE A 738 14.01 1.12 -15.88
CA PHE A 738 14.97 0.02 -15.92
C PHE A 738 14.91 -0.89 -14.68
N PHE A 739 15.03 -0.33 -13.48
CA PHE A 739 15.04 -1.13 -12.23
C PHE A 739 13.70 -1.83 -11.91
N PRO A 740 12.51 -1.24 -12.19
CA PRO A 740 11.24 -1.94 -11.99
C PRO A 740 11.10 -3.27 -12.70
N ILE A 741 11.84 -3.51 -13.80
CA ILE A 741 11.84 -4.81 -14.47
C ILE A 741 12.39 -5.89 -13.52
N TYR A 742 13.50 -5.61 -12.85
CA TYR A 742 14.11 -6.51 -11.86
C TYR A 742 13.23 -6.64 -10.62
N VAL A 743 12.66 -5.54 -10.11
CA VAL A 743 11.76 -5.58 -8.95
C VAL A 743 10.57 -6.51 -9.20
N ARG A 744 9.91 -6.36 -10.35
CA ARG A 744 8.78 -7.23 -10.74
C ARG A 744 9.21 -8.68 -10.92
N PHE A 745 10.35 -8.91 -11.60
CA PHE A 745 10.88 -10.25 -11.80
C PHE A 745 11.22 -10.95 -10.48
N ILE A 746 11.94 -10.29 -9.56
CA ILE A 746 12.31 -10.83 -8.25
C ILE A 746 11.05 -11.15 -7.44
N LYS A 747 10.09 -10.21 -7.39
CA LYS A 747 8.83 -10.42 -6.68
C LYS A 747 8.07 -11.63 -7.23
N ALA A 748 7.94 -11.72 -8.56
CA ALA A 748 7.27 -12.83 -9.22
C ALA A 748 8.00 -14.17 -8.99
N TYR A 749 9.33 -14.16 -9.02
CA TYR A 749 10.15 -15.34 -8.79
C TYR A 749 9.95 -15.90 -7.37
N ARG A 750 9.98 -15.02 -6.36
CA ARG A 750 9.77 -15.42 -4.95
C ARG A 750 8.39 -16.01 -4.73
N VAL A 751 7.35 -15.40 -5.29
CA VAL A 751 5.99 -15.95 -5.26
C VAL A 751 5.95 -17.35 -5.88
N ALA A 752 6.59 -17.53 -7.04
CA ALA A 752 6.64 -18.84 -7.71
C ALA A 752 7.43 -19.89 -6.91
N GLU A 753 8.50 -19.49 -6.22
CA GLU A 753 9.28 -20.33 -5.31
C GLU A 753 8.43 -20.80 -4.11
N ASP A 754 7.72 -19.87 -3.47
CA ASP A 754 6.83 -20.15 -2.34
C ASP A 754 5.65 -21.07 -2.74
N GLU A 755 4.99 -20.80 -3.87
CA GLU A 755 3.90 -21.63 -4.39
C GLU A 755 4.38 -23.05 -4.74
N ASN A 756 5.58 -23.18 -5.32
CA ASN A 756 6.20 -24.47 -5.59
C ASN A 756 6.54 -25.23 -4.31
N GLU A 757 7.04 -24.55 -3.28
CA GLU A 757 7.33 -25.18 -1.99
C GLU A 757 6.04 -25.65 -1.30
N GLN A 758 5.00 -24.82 -1.29
CA GLN A 758 3.71 -25.18 -0.73
C GLN A 758 3.09 -26.38 -1.44
N LYS A 759 3.19 -26.44 -2.77
CA LYS A 759 2.73 -27.58 -3.56
C LYS A 759 3.50 -28.86 -3.22
N ARG A 760 4.83 -28.80 -3.09
CA ARG A 760 5.64 -29.96 -2.66
C ARG A 760 5.27 -30.43 -1.26
N ARG A 761 5.03 -29.52 -0.31
CA ARG A 761 4.57 -29.88 1.04
C ARG A 761 3.19 -30.54 1.03
N GLN A 762 2.27 -30.06 0.19
CA GLN A 762 0.94 -30.67 0.03
C GLN A 762 1.03 -32.08 -0.58
N GLU A 763 1.87 -32.26 -1.60
CA GLU A 763 2.10 -33.56 -2.22
C GLU A 763 2.75 -34.55 -1.22
N GLN A 764 3.70 -34.09 -0.39
CA GLN A 764 4.29 -34.90 0.69
C GLN A 764 3.26 -35.28 1.76
N MET A 765 2.46 -34.34 2.25
CA MET A 765 1.41 -34.64 3.23
C MET A 765 0.35 -35.62 2.68
N LEU A 766 0.00 -35.51 1.40
CA LEU A 766 -0.91 -36.45 0.76
C LEU A 766 -0.30 -37.85 0.67
N LEU A 767 0.99 -37.94 0.33
CA LEU A 767 1.71 -39.21 0.24
C LEU A 767 1.85 -39.87 1.63
N GLU A 768 2.24 -39.10 2.65
CA GLU A 768 2.29 -39.58 4.04
C GLU A 768 0.92 -40.04 4.54
N LYS A 769 -0.16 -39.33 4.16
CA LYS A 769 -1.52 -39.73 4.52
C LYS A 769 -1.92 -41.04 3.83
N LEU A 770 -1.57 -41.22 2.57
CA LEU A 770 -1.81 -42.48 1.85
C LEU A 770 -0.98 -43.62 2.45
N GLU A 771 0.27 -43.37 2.83
CA GLU A 771 1.12 -44.36 3.53
C GLU A 771 0.55 -44.71 4.92
N GLN A 772 0.00 -43.74 5.66
CA GLN A 772 -0.70 -43.99 6.92
C GLN A 772 -2.01 -44.75 6.73
N GLU A 773 -2.78 -44.45 5.69
CA GLU A 773 -3.99 -45.20 5.34
C GLU A 773 -3.65 -46.65 4.95
N GLU A 774 -2.60 -46.87 4.15
CA GLU A 774 -2.11 -48.22 3.82
C GLU A 774 -1.59 -48.98 5.05
N GLN A 775 -0.86 -48.31 5.95
CA GLN A 775 -0.40 -48.93 7.20
C GLN A 775 -1.57 -49.26 8.15
N GLN A 776 -2.56 -48.38 8.26
CA GLN A 776 -3.78 -48.64 9.06
C GLN A 776 -4.63 -49.76 8.46
N ASP A 777 -4.69 -49.88 7.14
CA ASP A 777 -5.40 -50.99 6.48
C ASP A 777 -4.66 -52.32 6.64
N GLN A 778 -3.31 -52.33 6.61
CA GLN A 778 -2.50 -53.52 6.91
C GLN A 778 -2.61 -53.95 8.39
N GLU A 779 -2.55 -53.02 9.35
CA GLU A 779 -2.76 -53.32 10.77
C GLU A 779 -4.19 -53.82 11.06
N GLN A 780 -5.18 -53.33 10.31
CA GLN A 780 -6.57 -53.82 10.38
C GLN A 780 -6.81 -55.16 9.68
N GLU A 781 -5.94 -55.60 8.78
CA GLU A 781 -5.97 -56.95 8.19
C GLU A 781 -5.28 -57.97 9.11
N ASP A 782 -4.15 -57.62 9.73
CA ASP A 782 -3.41 -58.53 10.63
C ASP A 782 -4.09 -58.76 12.00
N THR A 783 -5.04 -57.90 12.39
CA THR A 783 -5.79 -58.04 13.67
C THR A 783 -7.17 -58.70 13.55
N LYS A 784 -7.60 -59.15 12.36
CA LYS A 784 -8.97 -59.70 12.17
C LYS A 784 -9.04 -61.23 12.16
N SER A 785 -9.43 -61.77 13.32
CA SER A 785 -10.16 -63.05 13.39
C SER A 785 -11.50 -62.99 12.63
N PRO A 786 -12.07 -64.11 12.13
CA PRO A 786 -13.03 -64.14 11.02
C PRO A 786 -14.46 -63.61 11.30
N SER A 787 -14.72 -62.90 12.40
CA SER A 787 -16.08 -62.66 12.89
C SER A 787 -16.69 -61.28 12.61
N HIS A 788 -15.97 -60.33 12.01
CA HIS A 788 -16.40 -58.91 11.97
C HIS A 788 -16.87 -58.33 10.62
N LYS A 789 -17.04 -59.14 9.57
CA LYS A 789 -17.55 -58.66 8.27
C LYS A 789 -18.99 -58.09 8.32
N GLY A 790 -19.81 -58.48 9.30
CA GLY A 790 -21.22 -58.04 9.39
C GLY A 790 -21.47 -56.63 9.96
N ARG A 791 -20.58 -56.08 10.79
CA ARG A 791 -20.80 -54.78 11.45
C ARG A 791 -20.48 -53.57 10.57
N ARG A 792 -19.52 -53.69 9.65
CA ARG A 792 -19.09 -52.58 8.77
C ARG A 792 -20.13 -52.25 7.70
N GLN A 793 -20.75 -53.28 7.11
CA GLN A 793 -21.86 -53.12 6.15
C GLN A 793 -23.11 -52.50 6.79
N GLN A 794 -23.36 -52.76 8.08
CA GLN A 794 -24.49 -52.18 8.81
C GLN A 794 -24.28 -50.68 9.10
N GLN A 795 -23.04 -50.26 9.38
CA GLN A 795 -22.71 -48.85 9.67
C GLN A 795 -22.66 -47.98 8.40
N GLU A 796 -22.19 -48.53 7.27
CA GLU A 796 -22.22 -47.85 5.96
C GLU A 796 -23.65 -47.71 5.43
N LEU A 797 -24.51 -48.72 5.65
CA LEU A 797 -25.93 -48.64 5.30
C LEU A 797 -26.67 -47.58 6.14
N ILE A 798 -26.37 -47.44 7.43
CA ILE A 798 -26.94 -46.41 8.31
C ILE A 798 -26.49 -44.99 7.90
N THR A 799 -25.25 -44.86 7.44
CA THR A 799 -24.68 -43.56 7.02
C THR A 799 -25.22 -43.15 5.64
N GLU A 800 -25.39 -44.10 4.71
CA GLU A 800 -26.03 -43.86 3.40
C GLU A 800 -27.55 -43.63 3.53
N LEU A 801 -28.23 -44.25 4.51
CA LEU A 801 -29.64 -43.99 4.83
C LEU A 801 -29.84 -42.57 5.42
N ARG A 802 -28.92 -42.09 6.26
CA ARG A 802 -28.93 -40.69 6.76
C ARG A 802 -28.63 -39.67 5.66
N ARG A 803 -27.80 -40.01 4.68
CA ARG A 803 -27.50 -39.15 3.51
C ARG A 803 -28.67 -39.06 2.53
N ARG A 804 -29.54 -40.08 2.46
CA ARG A 804 -30.73 -40.11 1.59
C ARG A 804 -32.02 -39.57 2.22
N GLN A 805 -32.07 -39.35 3.53
CA GLN A 805 -33.22 -38.72 4.22
C GLN A 805 -33.12 -37.18 4.33
N GLY A 806 -32.08 -36.55 3.77
CA GLY A 806 -31.85 -35.10 3.85
C GLY A 806 -32.44 -34.25 2.71
N LYS A 807 -33.39 -34.78 1.93
CA LYS A 807 -34.04 -34.04 0.84
C LYS A 807 -35.55 -34.34 0.85
N ASP A 808 -36.33 -33.28 0.73
CA ASP A 808 -37.80 -33.20 0.70
C ASP A 808 -38.52 -33.19 2.06
N SER A 809 -38.65 -31.98 2.63
CA SER A 809 -39.93 -31.49 3.14
C SER A 809 -39.83 -29.99 3.46
N ARG A 810 -39.78 -29.14 2.42
CA ARG A 810 -40.27 -27.75 2.55
C ARG A 810 -41.76 -27.79 2.28
N HIS A 811 -42.56 -27.95 3.33
CA HIS A 811 -43.96 -27.57 3.27
C HIS A 811 -44.03 -26.07 3.56
N VAL A 812 -44.19 -25.32 2.46
CA VAL A 812 -44.74 -23.97 2.48
C VAL A 812 -46.18 -24.11 2.99
N TYR A 813 -46.49 -23.54 4.15
CA TYR A 813 -47.87 -23.39 4.58
C TYR A 813 -48.35 -22.02 4.11
N GLU A 814 -49.30 -22.05 3.17
CA GLU A 814 -50.12 -20.94 2.74
C GLU A 814 -51.40 -21.01 3.59
N GLY A 815 -51.71 -19.96 4.37
CA GLY A 815 -52.91 -19.97 5.22
C GLY A 815 -53.11 -18.68 5.99
N LYS A 816 -54.08 -17.87 5.54
CA LYS A 816 -54.74 -16.83 6.31
C LYS A 816 -55.52 -17.46 7.48
N ASP A 817 -55.73 -16.66 8.53
CA ASP A 817 -56.66 -16.84 9.66
C ASP A 817 -56.15 -17.60 10.90
N GLY A 818 -55.31 -16.99 11.75
CA GLY A 818 -54.89 -17.62 13.02
C GLY A 818 -53.97 -16.90 14.01
N ALA A 819 -53.69 -15.60 13.89
CA ALA A 819 -52.51 -14.93 14.51
C ALA A 819 -52.08 -15.32 15.95
N ILE A 820 -53.00 -15.59 16.91
CA ILE A 820 -52.63 -16.05 18.26
C ILE A 820 -52.63 -17.58 18.42
N GLU A 821 -53.52 -18.29 17.72
CA GLU A 821 -53.54 -19.76 17.70
C GLU A 821 -52.28 -20.28 16.99
N ASP A 822 -51.80 -19.56 15.99
CA ASP A 822 -50.53 -19.82 15.29
C ASP A 822 -49.34 -19.63 16.23
N ILE A 823 -49.34 -18.59 17.07
CA ILE A 823 -48.31 -18.37 18.10
C ILE A 823 -48.35 -19.51 19.13
N ILE A 824 -49.53 -19.86 19.65
CA ILE A 824 -49.68 -20.95 20.62
C ILE A 824 -49.25 -22.29 20.01
N THR A 825 -49.57 -22.55 18.74
CA THR A 825 -49.19 -23.77 18.03
C THR A 825 -47.67 -23.82 17.77
N ALA A 826 -47.06 -22.68 17.42
CA ALA A 826 -45.61 -22.56 17.28
C ALA A 826 -44.89 -22.76 18.63
N LEU A 827 -45.42 -22.17 19.71
CA LEU A 827 -44.90 -22.35 21.06
C LEU A 827 -45.02 -23.81 21.53
N LYS A 828 -46.04 -24.56 21.09
CA LYS A 828 -46.18 -26.00 21.42
C LYS A 828 -45.16 -26.89 20.71
N THR A 829 -44.55 -26.42 19.62
CA THR A 829 -43.67 -27.23 18.76
C THR A 829 -42.18 -26.88 18.93
N VAL A 830 -41.84 -25.66 19.36
CA VAL A 830 -40.44 -25.21 19.49
C VAL A 830 -40.24 -24.43 20.81
N PRO A 831 -39.16 -24.70 21.58
CA PRO A 831 -38.82 -23.88 22.74
C PRO A 831 -38.44 -22.45 22.36
N PHE A 832 -38.79 -21.49 23.22
CA PHE A 832 -38.46 -20.10 22.99
C PHE A 832 -37.00 -19.83 23.38
N THR A 833 -36.21 -19.28 22.44
CA THR A 833 -34.83 -18.85 22.68
C THR A 833 -34.65 -17.40 22.25
N ALA A 834 -33.67 -16.67 22.81
CA ALA A 834 -33.43 -15.28 22.43
C ALA A 834 -33.08 -15.10 20.93
N ARG A 835 -32.55 -16.14 20.28
CA ARG A 835 -32.33 -16.16 18.82
C ARG A 835 -33.64 -16.25 18.02
N SER A 836 -34.67 -16.92 18.56
CA SER A 836 -36.01 -17.00 17.98
C SER A 836 -36.75 -15.65 18.06
N ALA A 837 -36.49 -14.83 19.09
CA ALA A 837 -37.10 -13.51 19.27
C ALA A 837 -36.74 -12.52 18.13
N LYS A 838 -35.47 -12.49 17.69
CA LYS A 838 -35.00 -11.66 16.56
C LYS A 838 -35.63 -12.02 15.21
N ARG A 839 -36.11 -13.26 15.07
CA ARG A 839 -36.79 -13.72 13.84
C ARG A 839 -38.30 -13.50 13.93
N SER A 840 -38.89 -13.71 15.12
CA SER A 840 -40.33 -13.56 15.38
C SER A 840 -40.83 -12.12 15.21
N SER A 841 -40.05 -11.11 15.60
CA SER A 841 -40.46 -9.69 15.44
C SER A 841 -40.68 -9.27 13.98
N ARG A 842 -40.07 -9.97 13.01
CA ARG A 842 -40.30 -9.75 11.57
C ARG A 842 -41.46 -10.59 11.00
N PHE A 843 -41.84 -11.70 11.65
CA PHE A 843 -42.92 -12.57 11.18
C PHE A 843 -44.31 -12.08 11.59
N PHE A 844 -44.43 -11.23 12.61
CA PHE A 844 -45.71 -10.78 13.16
C PHE A 844 -45.99 -9.27 13.00
N CYS A 845 -45.15 -8.52 12.28
CA CYS A 845 -45.22 -7.06 12.17
C CYS A 845 -45.64 -6.48 10.80
N ASP A 846 -45.83 -7.29 9.75
CA ASP A 846 -46.26 -6.76 8.45
C ASP A 846 -47.79 -6.73 8.33
N SER A 847 -48.37 -5.59 8.69
CA SER A 847 -49.62 -5.13 8.06
C SER A 847 -49.23 -4.05 7.04
N ALA A 848 -49.00 -4.49 5.80
CA ALA A 848 -48.91 -3.60 4.67
C ALA A 848 -50.27 -2.91 4.51
N HIS A 849 -50.33 -1.62 4.87
CA HIS A 849 -51.38 -0.74 4.38
C HIS A 849 -51.13 -0.48 2.89
N SER A 850 -51.90 -1.18 2.07
CA SER A 850 -52.20 -0.78 0.71
C SER A 850 -53.33 0.24 0.77
N GLU A 851 -53.08 1.50 0.45
CA GLU A 851 -54.09 2.35 -0.18
C GLU A 851 -53.48 3.07 -1.38
N GLU A 852 -53.96 2.64 -2.54
CA GLU A 852 -53.97 3.38 -3.79
C GLU A 852 -54.80 4.67 -3.63
N HIS A 853 -54.35 5.77 -4.23
CA HIS A 853 -55.07 6.53 -5.27
C HIS A 853 -54.66 8.01 -5.31
N TYR A 854 -53.74 8.36 -6.22
CA TYR A 854 -53.93 9.20 -7.42
C TYR A 854 -52.59 9.73 -7.96
#